data_AF-A0A6V7HJ92-F1
#
_entry.id   AF-A0A6V7HJ92-F1
#
_cell.length_a   1.000
_cell.length_b   1.000
_cell.length_c   1.000
_cell.angle_alpha   90.00
_cell.angle_beta   90.00
_cell.angle_gamma   90.00
#
_symmetry.space_group_name_H-M   'P 1'
#
loop_
_entity.id
_entity.type
_entity.pdbx_description
1 polymer ?
#
loop_
_entity_poly.entity_id
_entity_poly.type
_entity_poly.pdbx_seq_one_letter_code
_entity_poly.pdbx_strand_id
1 'polypeptide(L)'
;MERKMRPSLPLSSIVVPTFFSSSTDKFGGDKSRARIDFAEQKRGYKCPGETRFRKSNVDVSAKGQRGGEGVEEGDREKIEKTGLGQAGRQAGRQSCREHKRGQNRRRQFSRRQFQRIVPSLGRTRVIAVARRLSTNPAKGGSGKPGRGGWRRCWAYGFAALLSVATFLLFWCTSAYRDAILWNLELRNGTRSFLLWQRPPVGLQINAYVFNYTNVGEFESGSARKLRVQEVGPFVYRESLSRANVQLHENRTVTYQEKRSFQWISGLSEGQTVIVPNVLLMSALAYSRDLNYLLQLGFTVLMTGLKLRAKQPFLQLSVGEYFWGYEDELFEMAKRFSPLKQSLPYDKFGILAFRNGLDADRITMHTGADDLGLIQRINGHESYWIWGDEKCDRIYGTDGSMFPPNWIQQRPNATIYVYAKEFCRQLPFRYERRSFSNGIPTLRYKLPSNVFTSTSNKDSCFCPKESYDSVSRICPPAGTFNISACKFGTPLIVSFPHFYSGDESLFQKIEGLTPRQDRHESYVDLHTHLGVTVATRMRFQLNLEVRKAVGMPFSGNLEDGSILPLIWVDTVIDDLPESIRQALYLSHYLVNAVEAGLQWCSLIGVVISFGAFLAALRNQQEESIAKATKPTVDRPRSLELDRL
;
A
#
# COMPACT_ATOMS: atom_id res chain seq x y z
N MET A 1 -44.23 53.22 6.94
CA MET A 1 -43.90 52.96 8.36
C MET A 1 -42.39 52.77 8.44
N GLU A 2 -41.75 53.69 9.19
CA GLU A 2 -40.46 53.63 9.92
C GLU A 2 -39.49 52.46 9.73
N ARG A 3 -38.16 52.57 9.88
CA ARG A 3 -37.10 53.60 9.85
C ARG A 3 -35.81 52.81 10.23
N LYS A 4 -34.65 53.11 9.61
CA LYS A 4 -33.26 52.99 10.13
C LYS A 4 -32.73 51.56 10.41
N MET A 5 -31.45 51.21 10.22
CA MET A 5 -30.17 51.94 10.27
C MET A 5 -29.04 51.12 9.61
N ARG A 6 -28.08 51.77 8.94
CA ARG A 6 -26.69 51.28 8.78
C ARG A 6 -25.91 51.48 10.10
N PRO A 7 -24.81 50.74 10.33
CA PRO A 7 -23.46 51.35 10.29
C PRO A 7 -22.42 50.44 9.58
N SER A 8 -21.60 50.93 8.64
CA SER A 8 -20.24 51.49 8.79
C SER A 8 -19.12 50.52 9.21
N LEU A 9 -18.15 50.33 8.31
CA LEU A 9 -16.80 49.80 8.52
C LEU A 9 -16.06 50.48 9.68
N PRO A 10 -15.02 49.82 10.22
CA PRO A 10 -13.75 50.52 10.34
C PRO A 10 -12.54 49.71 9.87
N LEU A 11 -11.64 50.44 9.20
CA LEU A 11 -10.24 50.15 8.98
C LEU A 11 -9.43 50.31 10.29
N SER A 12 -8.32 49.57 10.34
CA SER A 12 -7.11 49.77 11.14
C SER A 12 -7.18 49.66 12.67
N SER A 13 -6.42 48.71 13.22
CA SER A 13 -5.57 48.93 14.40
C SER A 13 -4.46 47.89 14.46
N ILE A 14 -3.25 48.42 14.37
CA ILE A 14 -1.97 47.84 14.72
C ILE A 14 -2.02 47.42 16.19
N VAL A 15 -1.70 46.17 16.51
CA VAL A 15 -1.28 45.77 17.86
C VAL A 15 -0.06 44.85 17.75
N VAL A 16 1.08 45.46 18.06
CA VAL A 16 2.31 44.79 18.49
C VAL A 16 2.07 44.17 19.86
N PRO A 17 2.65 42.99 20.14
CA PRO A 17 3.17 42.74 21.47
C PRO A 17 4.67 42.44 21.42
N THR A 18 5.40 43.31 22.09
CA THR A 18 6.82 43.20 22.39
C THR A 18 7.03 42.66 23.80
N PHE A 19 8.02 41.77 23.92
CA PHE A 19 8.83 41.42 25.10
C PHE A 19 8.20 40.62 26.27
N PHE A 20 8.75 39.43 26.51
CA PHE A 20 9.74 39.27 27.60
C PHE A 20 10.77 38.17 27.29
N SER A 21 11.99 38.50 27.71
CA SER A 21 13.27 37.79 27.58
C SER A 21 13.41 36.64 28.59
N SER A 22 14.13 35.57 28.22
CA SER A 22 15.28 35.12 29.04
C SER A 22 16.26 34.23 28.25
N SER A 23 17.52 34.68 28.24
CA SER A 23 18.80 33.94 28.28
C SER A 23 19.02 32.75 27.34
N THR A 24 19.75 32.91 26.23
CA THR A 24 21.20 32.66 26.09
C THR A 24 21.71 31.33 26.66
N ASP A 25 22.14 30.44 25.75
CA ASP A 25 23.50 29.89 25.82
C ASP A 25 24.05 29.60 24.40
N LYS A 26 25.18 30.25 24.10
CA LYS A 26 26.02 30.01 22.94
C LYS A 26 27.10 29.01 23.34
N PHE A 27 27.27 27.94 22.58
CA PHE A 27 28.58 27.32 22.41
C PHE A 27 28.77 26.96 20.93
N GLY A 28 29.75 27.62 20.31
CA GLY A 28 30.32 27.20 19.03
C GLY A 28 31.34 26.09 19.24
N GLY A 29 31.58 25.29 18.20
CA GLY A 29 32.59 24.23 18.25
C GLY A 29 32.54 23.28 17.05
N ASP A 30 33.20 23.72 15.98
CA ASP A 30 33.85 23.03 14.85
C ASP A 30 33.62 21.52 14.53
N LYS A 31 33.53 21.28 13.20
CA LYS A 31 33.92 20.11 12.38
C LYS A 31 33.85 18.69 12.97
N SER A 32 33.09 17.83 12.28
CA SER A 32 33.70 16.69 11.54
C SER A 32 32.66 15.96 10.69
N ARG A 33 32.98 15.82 9.39
CA ARG A 33 32.34 14.91 8.44
C ARG A 33 32.65 13.47 8.85
N ALA A 34 31.62 12.64 9.02
CA ALA A 34 31.76 11.19 8.93
C ALA A 34 30.58 10.63 8.11
N ARG A 35 30.88 10.24 6.87
CA ARG A 35 30.06 9.34 6.05
C ARG A 35 30.03 7.98 6.74
N ILE A 36 28.83 7.46 6.98
CA ILE A 36 28.64 6.04 7.29
C ILE A 36 27.87 5.45 6.11
N ASP A 37 28.62 4.81 5.22
CA ASP A 37 28.10 3.94 4.17
C ASP A 37 27.78 2.57 4.80
N PHE A 38 26.49 2.23 4.87
CA PHE A 38 26.06 0.86 5.11
C PHE A 38 25.87 0.15 3.76
N ALA A 39 26.92 -0.55 3.32
CA ALA A 39 26.83 -1.55 2.27
C ALA A 39 26.70 -2.94 2.92
N GLU A 40 25.49 -3.50 2.95
CA GLU A 40 25.26 -4.89 3.32
C GLU A 40 25.20 -5.76 2.06
N GLN A 41 26.37 -6.26 1.62
CA GLN A 41 26.47 -7.22 0.52
C GLN A 41 26.56 -8.64 1.09
N LYS A 42 25.46 -9.40 0.97
CA LYS A 42 25.45 -10.86 1.21
C LYS A 42 26.22 -11.59 0.11
N ARG A 43 27.41 -12.12 0.41
CA ARG A 43 27.94 -13.33 -0.23
C ARG A 43 28.57 -14.24 0.83
N GLY A 44 28.08 -15.47 0.91
CA GLY A 44 28.46 -16.45 1.92
C GLY A 44 29.85 -17.05 1.66
N TYR A 45 30.64 -17.17 2.72
CA TYR A 45 31.92 -17.89 2.70
C TYR A 45 31.70 -19.37 3.07
N LYS A 46 31.99 -20.26 2.12
CA LYS A 46 32.21 -21.70 2.35
C LYS A 46 33.61 -21.89 2.96
N CYS A 47 33.71 -22.57 4.09
CA CYS A 47 35.00 -23.02 4.63
C CYS A 47 35.47 -24.28 3.88
N PRO A 48 36.73 -24.35 3.43
CA PRO A 48 37.29 -25.53 2.76
C PRO A 48 37.65 -26.62 3.78
N GLY A 49 37.26 -27.86 3.49
CA GLY A 49 37.65 -29.07 4.20
C GLY A 49 38.60 -29.89 3.35
N GLU A 50 39.65 -30.40 3.99
CA GLU A 50 40.79 -31.14 3.45
C GLU A 50 40.39 -32.34 2.57
N THR A 51 40.98 -32.43 1.38
CA THR A 51 41.11 -33.69 0.65
C THR A 51 42.55 -33.92 0.22
N ARG A 52 43.01 -35.12 0.61
CA ARG A 52 44.27 -35.81 0.30
C ARG A 52 44.88 -35.48 -1.06
N PHE A 53 46.19 -35.23 -1.01
CA PHE A 53 47.13 -35.32 -2.13
C PHE A 53 46.99 -36.64 -2.91
N ARG A 54 46.85 -36.55 -4.23
CA ARG A 54 47.32 -37.55 -5.19
C ARG A 54 48.00 -36.81 -6.35
N LYS A 55 49.28 -37.08 -6.56
CA LYS A 55 50.12 -36.54 -7.64
C LYS A 55 49.92 -37.36 -8.92
N SER A 56 49.83 -36.67 -10.06
CA SER A 56 50.27 -37.11 -11.41
C SER A 56 50.05 -35.92 -12.37
N ASN A 57 51.08 -35.15 -12.69
CA ASN A 57 51.87 -35.10 -13.95
C ASN A 57 51.05 -34.69 -15.20
N VAL A 58 51.32 -33.48 -15.76
CA VAL A 58 52.03 -33.21 -17.06
C VAL A 58 51.00 -33.20 -18.23
N ASP A 59 50.81 -32.22 -19.12
CA ASP A 59 51.65 -31.33 -19.97
C ASP A 59 51.02 -29.92 -20.09
N VAL A 60 51.73 -28.79 -20.10
CA VAL A 60 52.53 -28.13 -21.18
C VAL A 60 51.80 -27.97 -22.53
N SER A 61 51.35 -26.76 -22.83
CA SER A 61 51.57 -26.16 -24.16
C SER A 61 51.49 -24.64 -24.09
N ALA A 62 52.63 -24.00 -24.33
CA ALA A 62 52.79 -22.57 -24.53
C ALA A 62 52.62 -22.22 -26.01
N LYS A 63 52.05 -21.05 -26.30
CA LYS A 63 52.37 -20.25 -27.49
C LYS A 63 52.24 -18.78 -27.14
N GLY A 64 53.33 -18.03 -27.32
CA GLY A 64 53.39 -16.58 -27.19
C GLY A 64 53.74 -15.91 -28.53
N GLN A 65 53.61 -14.58 -28.54
CA GLN A 65 54.25 -13.56 -29.40
C GLN A 65 53.78 -12.20 -28.81
N ARG A 66 54.63 -11.39 -28.14
CA ARG A 66 55.58 -10.34 -28.63
C ARG A 66 54.98 -9.42 -29.72
N GLY A 67 55.12 -8.09 -29.68
CA GLY A 67 55.88 -7.16 -28.82
C GLY A 67 55.39 -5.71 -29.04
N GLY A 68 55.60 -4.80 -28.08
CA GLY A 68 56.52 -3.62 -28.15
C GLY A 68 55.67 -2.34 -28.11
N GLU A 69 56.01 -1.17 -27.57
CA GLU A 69 57.18 -0.59 -26.88
C GLU A 69 56.74 0.81 -26.33
N GLY A 70 57.49 1.39 -25.37
CA GLY A 70 57.39 2.80 -24.91
C GLY A 70 56.77 2.98 -23.50
N VAL A 71 57.53 2.95 -22.38
CA VAL A 71 58.42 3.98 -21.79
C VAL A 71 57.68 5.26 -21.36
N GLU A 72 57.44 5.42 -20.05
CA GLU A 72 57.96 6.55 -19.25
C GLU A 72 57.77 6.30 -17.73
N GLU A 73 58.56 7.05 -16.97
CA GLU A 73 59.15 6.80 -15.65
C GLU A 73 58.43 7.58 -14.53
N GLY A 74 58.54 7.16 -13.26
CA GLY A 74 58.05 7.97 -12.13
C GLY A 74 57.62 7.22 -10.85
N ASP A 75 58.61 6.84 -10.05
CA ASP A 75 58.65 6.78 -8.57
C ASP A 75 57.57 6.02 -7.75
N ARG A 76 58.03 4.91 -7.15
CA ARG A 76 57.38 4.22 -6.03
C ARG A 76 58.29 4.21 -4.81
N GLU A 77 57.81 4.87 -3.76
CA GLU A 77 58.39 4.85 -2.42
C GLU A 77 58.14 3.50 -1.73
N LYS A 78 59.20 2.97 -1.10
CA LYS A 78 59.25 1.74 -0.32
C LYS A 78 58.44 1.88 0.99
N ILE A 79 57.62 0.89 1.31
CA ILE A 79 57.20 0.62 2.69
C ILE A 79 57.59 -0.80 3.08
N GLU A 80 58.36 -0.87 4.17
CA GLU A 80 58.79 -2.05 4.90
C GLU A 80 57.65 -2.99 5.29
N LYS A 81 57.89 -4.29 5.13
CA LYS A 81 57.11 -5.37 5.71
C LYS A 81 57.84 -5.90 6.94
N THR A 82 57.29 -5.70 8.13
CA THR A 82 57.58 -6.58 9.27
C THR A 82 56.45 -6.59 10.28
N GLY A 83 56.03 -7.81 10.64
CA GLY A 83 55.49 -8.09 11.97
C GLY A 83 53.98 -8.04 12.20
N LEU A 84 53.19 -8.90 11.55
CA LEU A 84 51.84 -9.26 12.05
C LEU A 84 51.35 -10.63 11.53
N GLY A 85 52.25 -11.62 11.43
CA GLY A 85 51.93 -12.95 10.89
C GLY A 85 51.46 -13.99 11.92
N GLN A 86 51.66 -13.75 13.22
CA GLN A 86 51.40 -14.76 14.26
C GLN A 86 50.18 -14.45 15.15
N ALA A 87 49.81 -13.19 15.35
CA ALA A 87 48.60 -12.82 16.11
C ALA A 87 47.29 -13.16 15.37
N GLY A 88 47.27 -13.05 14.03
CA GLY A 88 46.09 -13.35 13.20
C GLY A 88 45.73 -14.84 13.12
N ARG A 89 46.72 -15.74 13.25
CA ARG A 89 46.47 -17.20 13.21
C ARG A 89 45.91 -17.75 14.53
N GLN A 90 46.24 -17.14 15.66
CA GLN A 90 45.64 -17.49 16.95
C GLN A 90 44.23 -16.91 17.09
N ALA A 91 44.00 -15.67 16.66
CA ALA A 91 42.68 -15.04 16.65
C ALA A 91 41.67 -15.77 15.73
N GLY A 92 42.11 -16.26 14.56
CA GLY A 92 41.26 -17.04 13.65
C GLY A 92 40.88 -18.42 14.19
N ARG A 93 41.77 -19.11 14.92
CA ARG A 93 41.45 -20.40 15.57
C ARG A 93 40.55 -20.24 16.79
N GLN A 94 40.65 -19.12 17.51
CA GLN A 94 39.82 -18.81 18.67
C GLN A 94 38.40 -18.40 18.25
N SER A 95 38.27 -17.57 17.21
CA SER A 95 36.99 -17.17 16.62
C SER A 95 36.24 -18.37 15.98
N CYS A 96 36.94 -19.30 15.32
CA CYS A 96 36.32 -20.55 14.84
C CYS A 96 35.92 -21.53 15.96
N ARG A 97 36.66 -21.58 17.08
CA ARG A 97 36.28 -22.37 18.28
C ARG A 97 35.08 -21.77 18.99
N GLU A 98 34.95 -20.45 19.03
CA GLU A 98 33.79 -19.75 19.61
C GLU A 98 32.56 -19.83 18.71
N HIS A 99 32.72 -19.82 17.38
CA HIS A 99 31.60 -20.02 16.45
C HIS A 99 31.09 -21.47 16.47
N LYS A 100 31.97 -22.48 16.60
CA LYS A 100 31.55 -23.88 16.84
C LYS A 100 30.95 -24.11 18.24
N ARG A 101 31.43 -23.41 19.30
CA ARG A 101 30.80 -23.44 20.64
C ARG A 101 29.45 -22.72 20.66
N GLY A 102 29.28 -21.64 19.89
CA GLY A 102 28.03 -20.90 19.72
C GLY A 102 26.98 -21.66 18.90
N GLN A 103 27.38 -22.38 17.84
CA GLN A 103 26.50 -23.29 17.11
C GLN A 103 26.13 -24.54 17.92
N ASN A 104 27.04 -25.12 18.71
CA ASN A 104 26.70 -26.23 19.60
C ASN A 104 25.82 -25.80 20.78
N ARG A 105 25.99 -24.58 21.33
CA ARG A 105 25.06 -24.01 22.33
C ARG A 105 23.70 -23.68 21.72
N ARG A 106 23.60 -23.15 20.50
CA ARG A 106 22.31 -22.94 19.80
C ARG A 106 21.64 -24.26 19.38
N ARG A 107 22.40 -25.31 19.03
CA ARG A 107 21.87 -26.66 18.79
C ARG A 107 21.43 -27.36 20.09
N GLN A 108 22.11 -27.13 21.22
CA GLN A 108 21.67 -27.62 22.54
C GLN A 108 20.48 -26.85 23.11
N PHE A 109 20.38 -25.53 22.88
CA PHE A 109 19.23 -24.73 23.29
C PHE A 109 17.99 -25.03 22.43
N SER A 110 18.17 -25.21 21.12
CA SER A 110 17.11 -25.67 20.21
C SER A 110 16.66 -27.10 20.53
N ARG A 111 17.56 -28.02 20.91
CA ARG A 111 17.18 -29.35 21.40
C ARG A 111 16.46 -29.34 22.76
N ARG A 112 16.78 -28.41 23.67
CA ARG A 112 16.11 -28.29 24.99
C ARG A 112 14.73 -27.62 24.91
N GLN A 113 14.49 -26.73 23.94
CA GLN A 113 13.16 -26.13 23.73
C GLN A 113 12.24 -27.03 22.89
N PHE A 114 12.77 -27.83 21.97
CA PHE A 114 11.96 -28.82 21.23
C PHE A 114 11.58 -30.07 22.05
N GLN A 115 12.19 -30.28 23.23
CA GLN A 115 11.84 -31.35 24.17
C GLN A 115 10.81 -30.94 25.23
N ARG A 116 10.30 -29.70 25.22
CA ARG A 116 9.23 -29.25 26.14
C ARG A 116 7.84 -29.12 25.50
N ILE A 117 7.70 -29.38 24.20
CA ILE A 117 6.41 -29.31 23.49
C ILE A 117 6.27 -30.49 22.50
N VAL A 118 6.45 -31.72 22.98
CA VAL A 118 5.90 -32.95 22.39
C VAL A 118 5.84 -33.97 23.53
N PRO A 119 4.66 -34.51 23.95
CA PRO A 119 4.66 -35.67 24.81
C PRO A 119 5.22 -36.86 24.04
N SER A 120 6.24 -37.49 24.61
CA SER A 120 6.90 -38.68 24.10
C SER A 120 5.91 -39.83 23.93
N LEU A 121 5.49 -40.11 22.70
CA LEU A 121 4.96 -41.43 22.31
C LEU A 121 6.13 -42.42 22.33
N GLY A 122 6.32 -43.05 23.49
CA GLY A 122 7.23 -44.16 23.67
C GLY A 122 6.80 -45.35 22.80
N ARG A 123 7.74 -45.85 22.00
CA ARG A 123 7.71 -47.21 21.44
C ARG A 123 7.73 -48.20 22.61
N THR A 124 6.56 -48.65 23.05
CA THR A 124 6.42 -49.90 23.78
C THR A 124 5.08 -50.56 23.41
N ARG A 125 5.17 -51.64 22.63
CA ARG A 125 4.15 -52.69 22.43
C ARG A 125 2.81 -52.28 21.77
N VAL A 126 2.84 -52.06 20.46
CA VAL A 126 1.67 -52.26 19.58
C VAL A 126 1.78 -53.63 18.89
N ILE A 127 1.80 -54.69 19.70
CA ILE A 127 1.29 -56.03 19.37
C ILE A 127 0.90 -56.61 20.73
N ALA A 128 -0.40 -56.85 20.96
CA ALA A 128 -1.04 -57.49 22.13
C ALA A 128 -2.05 -56.64 22.93
N VAL A 129 -2.97 -55.92 22.28
CA VAL A 129 -4.23 -55.49 22.93
C VAL A 129 -5.49 -55.81 22.10
N ALA A 130 -5.35 -56.37 20.89
CA ALA A 130 -6.49 -56.83 20.07
C ALA A 130 -6.91 -58.31 20.30
N ARG A 131 -6.32 -59.01 21.29
CA ARG A 131 -6.73 -60.36 21.71
C ARG A 131 -6.74 -60.45 23.24
N ARG A 132 -7.68 -59.77 23.88
CA ARG A 132 -8.11 -60.09 25.26
C ARG A 132 -9.48 -59.52 25.61
N LEU A 133 -10.38 -59.52 24.64
CA LEU A 133 -11.83 -59.38 24.84
C LEU A 133 -12.52 -60.62 24.28
N SER A 134 -12.12 -61.80 24.76
CA SER A 134 -12.90 -63.03 24.67
C SER A 134 -12.35 -64.00 25.71
N THR A 135 -12.63 -63.71 26.98
CA THR A 135 -12.65 -64.71 28.04
C THR A 135 -13.63 -64.23 29.08
N ASN A 136 -14.81 -64.85 29.08
CA ASN A 136 -15.79 -64.76 30.15
C ASN A 136 -15.14 -65.06 31.51
N PRO A 137 -15.38 -64.25 32.56
CA PRO A 137 -15.45 -64.76 33.91
C PRO A 137 -16.92 -64.95 34.25
N ALA A 138 -17.37 -66.20 34.16
CA ALA A 138 -18.46 -66.65 35.00
C ALA A 138 -17.99 -66.52 36.45
N LYS A 139 -18.63 -65.65 37.24
CA LYS A 139 -18.68 -65.76 38.71
C LYS A 139 -19.85 -64.94 39.23
N GLY A 140 -20.80 -65.66 39.81
CA GLY A 140 -21.94 -65.12 40.52
C GLY A 140 -21.50 -64.28 41.71
N GLY A 141 -22.25 -63.21 41.94
CA GLY A 141 -22.07 -62.29 43.04
C GLY A 141 -23.26 -61.34 43.08
N SER A 142 -24.05 -61.49 44.12
CA SER A 142 -25.29 -60.79 44.44
C SER A 142 -25.20 -59.25 44.38
N GLY A 143 -26.14 -58.66 43.64
CA GLY A 143 -26.81 -57.36 43.88
C GLY A 143 -26.04 -56.18 44.49
N LYS A 144 -25.64 -55.23 43.63
CA LYS A 144 -25.94 -53.79 43.82
C LYS A 144 -26.34 -53.17 42.45
N PRO A 145 -27.46 -52.44 42.35
CA PRO A 145 -28.02 -52.04 41.06
C PRO A 145 -27.42 -50.72 40.52
N GLY A 146 -27.19 -50.67 39.20
CA GLY A 146 -27.63 -49.54 38.37
C GLY A 146 -26.72 -48.31 38.19
N ARG A 147 -25.57 -48.16 38.87
CA ARG A 147 -24.81 -46.88 38.78
C ARG A 147 -23.89 -46.73 37.55
N GLY A 148 -23.54 -47.81 36.85
CA GLY A 148 -22.59 -47.79 35.74
C GLY A 148 -23.19 -47.45 34.36
N GLY A 149 -24.43 -47.87 34.09
CA GLY A 149 -25.11 -47.65 32.80
C GLY A 149 -25.50 -46.20 32.59
N TRP A 150 -26.11 -45.59 33.60
CA TRP A 150 -26.44 -44.16 33.60
C TRP A 150 -25.21 -43.26 33.43
N ARG A 151 -24.06 -43.60 34.03
CA ARG A 151 -22.81 -42.84 33.84
C ARG A 151 -22.34 -42.80 32.38
N ARG A 152 -22.56 -43.87 31.62
CA ARG A 152 -22.25 -43.91 30.17
C ARG A 152 -23.22 -43.05 29.38
N CYS A 153 -24.51 -43.10 29.67
CA CYS A 153 -25.50 -42.21 29.04
C CYS A 153 -25.21 -40.73 29.32
N TRP A 154 -24.84 -40.37 30.55
CA TRP A 154 -24.41 -39.01 30.89
C TRP A 154 -23.17 -38.57 30.11
N ALA A 155 -22.18 -39.47 29.93
CA ALA A 155 -20.99 -39.17 29.13
C ALA A 155 -21.30 -38.95 27.64
N TYR A 156 -22.12 -39.81 27.03
CA TYR A 156 -22.56 -39.64 25.63
C TYR A 156 -23.46 -38.42 25.45
N GLY A 157 -24.33 -38.13 26.43
CA GLY A 157 -25.18 -36.93 26.42
C GLY A 157 -24.36 -35.64 26.51
N PHE A 158 -23.34 -35.61 27.36
CA PHE A 158 -22.41 -34.47 27.43
C PHE A 158 -21.62 -34.29 26.12
N ALA A 159 -21.14 -35.38 25.52
CA ALA A 159 -20.46 -35.33 24.23
C ALA A 159 -21.39 -34.84 23.10
N ALA A 160 -22.65 -35.27 23.08
CA ALA A 160 -23.65 -34.78 22.14
C ALA A 160 -23.88 -33.27 22.32
N LEU A 161 -24.05 -32.81 23.57
CA LEU A 161 -24.23 -31.39 23.88
C LEU A 161 -23.02 -30.55 23.44
N LEU A 162 -21.79 -31.00 23.69
CA LEU A 162 -20.57 -30.31 23.25
C LEU A 162 -20.46 -30.24 21.72
N SER A 163 -20.82 -31.33 21.03
CA SER A 163 -20.81 -31.36 19.57
C SER A 163 -21.86 -30.43 18.97
N VAL A 164 -23.05 -30.34 19.57
CA VAL A 164 -24.11 -29.40 19.16
C VAL A 164 -23.65 -27.96 19.40
N ALA A 165 -23.03 -27.66 20.56
CA ALA A 165 -22.48 -26.34 20.83
C ALA A 165 -21.39 -25.95 19.81
N THR A 166 -20.53 -26.89 19.42
CA THR A 166 -19.49 -26.69 18.40
C THR A 166 -20.09 -26.45 17.01
N PHE A 167 -21.13 -27.21 16.66
CA PHE A 167 -21.87 -27.01 15.42
C PHE A 167 -22.52 -25.62 15.36
N LEU A 168 -23.23 -25.22 16.43
CA LEU A 168 -23.83 -23.89 16.53
C LEU A 168 -22.77 -22.78 16.43
N LEU A 169 -21.60 -22.97 17.04
CA LEU A 169 -20.50 -22.01 16.95
C LEU A 169 -20.01 -21.85 15.50
N PHE A 170 -19.78 -22.93 14.76
CA PHE A 170 -19.22 -22.80 13.40
C PHE A 170 -20.25 -22.51 12.30
N TRP A 171 -21.52 -22.92 12.48
CA TRP A 171 -22.57 -22.72 11.47
C TRP A 171 -23.42 -21.48 11.73
N CYS A 172 -23.69 -21.16 13.00
CA CYS A 172 -24.59 -20.07 13.36
C CYS A 172 -23.86 -18.81 13.83
N THR A 173 -22.53 -18.84 13.97
CA THR A 173 -21.75 -17.64 14.33
C THR A 173 -20.64 -17.36 13.32
N SER A 174 -20.17 -16.11 13.31
CA SER A 174 -19.05 -15.66 12.49
C SER A 174 -17.68 -15.82 13.17
N ALA A 175 -17.56 -16.65 14.20
CA ALA A 175 -16.35 -16.74 15.03
C ALA A 175 -15.05 -16.94 14.21
N TYR A 176 -15.09 -17.78 13.17
CA TYR A 176 -13.93 -17.98 12.30
C TYR A 176 -13.56 -16.74 11.50
N ARG A 177 -14.57 -16.08 10.91
CA ARG A 177 -14.39 -14.81 10.19
C ARG A 177 -13.86 -13.72 11.12
N ASP A 178 -14.42 -13.60 12.31
CA ASP A 178 -14.03 -12.56 13.27
C ASP A 178 -12.58 -12.78 13.74
N ALA A 179 -12.13 -14.04 13.83
CA ALA A 179 -10.72 -14.36 14.07
C ALA A 179 -9.80 -13.92 12.90
N ILE A 180 -10.25 -14.00 11.64
CA ILE A 180 -9.48 -13.48 10.49
C ILE A 180 -9.42 -11.95 10.55
N LEU A 181 -10.57 -11.30 10.75
CA LEU A 181 -10.68 -9.84 10.83
C LEU A 181 -9.81 -9.28 11.95
N TRP A 182 -9.78 -9.94 13.11
CA TRP A 182 -8.90 -9.59 14.22
C TRP A 182 -7.42 -9.60 13.84
N ASN A 183 -6.98 -10.54 12.98
CA ASN A 183 -5.60 -10.60 12.52
C ASN A 183 -5.27 -9.53 11.45
N LEU A 184 -6.27 -8.91 10.82
CA LEU A 184 -6.09 -7.83 9.83
C LEU A 184 -5.96 -6.46 10.48
N GLU A 185 -6.45 -6.28 11.71
CA GLU A 185 -6.34 -5.02 12.44
C GLU A 185 -4.88 -4.53 12.58
N LEU A 186 -4.70 -3.23 12.39
CA LEU A 186 -3.39 -2.59 12.47
C LEU A 186 -3.07 -2.26 13.93
N ARG A 187 -2.36 -3.19 14.59
CA ARG A 187 -1.96 -3.06 16.00
C ARG A 187 -0.47 -3.29 16.13
N ASN A 188 0.13 -2.66 17.13
CA ASN A 188 1.55 -2.80 17.35
C ASN A 188 1.92 -4.29 17.56
N GLY A 189 2.95 -4.75 16.86
CA GLY A 189 3.40 -6.15 16.88
C GLY A 189 2.64 -7.11 15.96
N THR A 190 1.53 -6.72 15.31
CA THR A 190 0.87 -7.59 14.33
C THR A 190 1.63 -7.63 13.00
N ARG A 191 1.55 -8.76 12.29
CA ARG A 191 2.14 -8.90 10.95
C ARG A 191 1.51 -7.91 9.95
N SER A 192 0.20 -7.69 10.06
CA SER A 192 -0.55 -6.74 9.23
C SER A 192 -0.04 -5.31 9.41
N PHE A 193 0.26 -4.88 10.65
CA PHE A 193 0.87 -3.58 10.91
C PHE A 193 2.27 -3.45 10.28
N LEU A 194 3.12 -4.48 10.36
CA LEU A 194 4.46 -4.44 9.75
C LEU A 194 4.40 -4.40 8.21
N LEU A 195 3.53 -5.20 7.61
CA LEU A 195 3.31 -5.20 6.15
C LEU A 195 2.70 -3.89 5.68
N TRP A 196 1.80 -3.28 6.46
CA TRP A 196 1.28 -1.96 6.17
C TRP A 196 2.36 -0.88 6.32
N GLN A 197 3.17 -0.90 7.38
CA GLN A 197 4.19 0.12 7.59
C GLN A 197 5.28 0.09 6.51
N ARG A 198 5.68 -1.12 6.08
CA ARG A 198 6.69 -1.36 5.04
C ARG A 198 6.17 -2.41 4.06
N PRO A 199 5.33 -2.00 3.09
CA PRO A 199 4.79 -2.92 2.12
C PRO A 199 5.92 -3.53 1.29
N PRO A 200 5.99 -4.87 1.19
CA PRO A 200 6.99 -5.54 0.35
C PRO A 200 6.63 -5.48 -1.14
N VAL A 201 5.42 -5.03 -1.47
CA VAL A 201 4.96 -4.80 -2.85
C VAL A 201 5.35 -3.37 -3.23
N GLY A 202 6.21 -3.24 -4.24
CA GLY A 202 6.49 -1.95 -4.87
C GLY A 202 5.55 -1.71 -6.05
N LEU A 203 5.15 -0.46 -6.27
CA LEU A 203 4.39 -0.09 -7.46
C LEU A 203 5.36 0.13 -8.62
N GLN A 204 4.94 -0.24 -9.83
CA GLN A 204 5.63 0.14 -11.05
C GLN A 204 4.90 1.30 -11.71
N ILE A 205 5.64 2.34 -12.04
CA ILE A 205 5.16 3.54 -12.70
C ILE A 205 5.72 3.54 -14.12
N ASN A 206 4.83 3.38 -15.10
CA ASN A 206 5.17 3.59 -16.50
C ASN A 206 4.74 5.01 -16.88
N ALA A 207 5.70 5.92 -17.00
CA ALA A 207 5.45 7.31 -17.37
C ALA A 207 5.67 7.52 -18.88
N TYR A 208 4.84 8.36 -19.47
CA TYR A 208 4.87 8.71 -20.89
C TYR A 208 4.79 10.23 -21.01
N VAL A 209 5.60 10.81 -21.90
CA VAL A 209 5.67 12.25 -22.13
C VAL A 209 5.06 12.59 -23.48
N PHE A 210 4.32 13.70 -23.54
CA PHE A 210 3.87 14.27 -24.82
C PHE A 210 4.94 15.22 -25.35
N ASN A 211 5.71 14.75 -26.34
CA ASN A 211 6.73 15.53 -27.03
C ASN A 211 6.11 16.37 -28.14
N TYR A 212 6.33 17.69 -28.12
CA TYR A 212 5.79 18.62 -29.10
C TYR A 212 6.71 18.75 -30.31
N THR A 213 6.25 18.34 -31.50
CA THR A 213 7.14 18.19 -32.68
C THR A 213 7.17 19.40 -33.60
N ASN A 214 6.18 20.29 -33.54
CA ASN A 214 6.01 21.41 -34.47
C ASN A 214 5.93 22.79 -33.78
N VAL A 215 6.58 22.96 -32.62
CA VAL A 215 6.55 24.22 -31.86
C VAL A 215 7.00 25.41 -32.70
N GLY A 216 8.08 25.27 -33.48
CA GLY A 216 8.58 26.35 -34.34
C GLY A 216 7.57 26.78 -35.41
N GLU A 217 6.88 25.84 -36.06
CA GLU A 217 5.84 26.12 -37.04
C GLU A 217 4.59 26.77 -36.41
N PHE A 218 4.28 26.40 -35.17
CA PHE A 218 3.18 26.97 -34.42
C PHE A 218 3.48 28.41 -33.99
N GLU A 219 4.69 28.67 -33.49
CA GLU A 219 5.13 30.00 -33.08
C GLU A 219 5.34 30.96 -34.26
N SER A 220 5.68 30.46 -35.46
CA SER A 220 5.72 31.27 -36.69
C SER A 220 4.34 31.55 -37.28
N GLY A 221 3.28 30.89 -36.78
CA GLY A 221 1.92 30.98 -37.32
C GLY A 221 1.69 30.12 -38.58
N SER A 222 2.66 29.31 -38.99
CA SER A 222 2.55 28.39 -40.14
C SER A 222 1.65 27.19 -39.84
N ALA A 223 1.59 26.76 -38.59
CA ALA A 223 0.67 25.73 -38.11
C ALA A 223 -0.34 26.31 -37.10
N ARG A 224 -1.63 25.97 -37.25
CA ARG A 224 -2.69 26.38 -36.30
C ARG A 224 -2.87 25.43 -35.12
N LYS A 225 -2.35 24.20 -35.22
CA LYS A 225 -2.47 23.15 -34.20
C LYS A 225 -1.10 22.67 -33.76
N LEU A 226 -0.98 22.30 -32.50
CA LEU A 226 0.20 21.63 -31.97
C LEU A 226 0.11 20.13 -32.23
N ARG A 227 1.23 19.51 -32.61
CA ARG A 227 1.37 18.07 -32.79
C ARG A 227 2.17 17.51 -31.64
N VAL A 228 1.60 16.49 -31.00
CA VAL A 228 2.25 15.75 -29.92
C VAL A 228 2.54 14.33 -30.33
N GLN A 229 3.68 13.81 -29.89
CA GLN A 229 4.05 12.41 -30.00
C GLN A 229 4.25 11.84 -28.61
N GLU A 230 3.60 10.71 -28.32
CA GLU A 230 3.86 9.96 -27.09
C GLU A 230 5.28 9.39 -27.10
N VAL A 231 6.04 9.65 -26.04
CA VAL A 231 7.37 9.12 -25.80
C VAL A 231 7.38 8.35 -24.48
N GLY A 232 7.65 7.06 -24.53
CA GLY A 232 7.68 6.20 -23.34
C GLY A 232 7.56 4.71 -23.70
N PRO A 233 7.46 3.83 -22.70
CA PRO A 233 7.43 4.15 -21.27
C PRO A 233 8.82 4.43 -20.69
N PHE A 234 8.87 5.30 -19.67
CA PHE A 234 9.95 5.40 -18.70
C PHE A 234 9.50 4.69 -17.44
N VAL A 235 10.17 3.59 -17.05
CA VAL A 235 9.66 2.67 -16.03
C VAL A 235 10.41 2.86 -14.73
N TYR A 236 9.67 3.20 -13.67
CA TYR A 236 10.19 3.40 -12.32
C TYR A 236 9.56 2.41 -11.34
N ARG A 237 10.35 1.92 -10.40
CA ARG A 237 9.87 1.22 -9.21
C ARG A 237 9.71 2.22 -8.08
N GLU A 238 8.49 2.37 -7.60
CA GLU A 238 8.16 3.13 -6.39
C GLU A 238 8.30 2.22 -5.16
N SER A 239 9.11 2.66 -4.19
CA SER A 239 9.17 2.07 -2.85
C SER A 239 8.48 3.00 -1.86
N LEU A 240 7.40 2.52 -1.25
CA LEU A 240 6.62 3.23 -0.24
C LEU A 240 6.94 2.69 1.15
N SER A 241 7.14 3.59 2.11
CA SER A 241 7.24 3.27 3.54
C SER A 241 6.51 4.32 4.36
N ARG A 242 5.98 3.95 5.52
CA ARG A 242 5.27 4.86 6.42
C ARG A 242 6.18 5.24 7.59
N ALA A 243 6.47 6.54 7.69
CA ALA A 243 7.33 7.14 8.69
C ALA A 243 6.51 7.88 9.76
N ASN A 244 7.14 8.21 10.89
CA ASN A 244 6.54 8.99 11.98
C ASN A 244 5.17 8.44 12.45
N VAL A 245 5.07 7.10 12.49
CA VAL A 245 3.84 6.37 12.80
C VAL A 245 3.50 6.49 14.28
N GLN A 246 2.27 6.87 14.56
CA GLN A 246 1.72 7.04 15.91
C GLN A 246 0.35 6.35 15.97
N LEU A 247 0.24 5.32 16.80
CA LEU A 247 -1.03 4.63 17.08
C LEU A 247 -1.76 5.35 18.22
N HIS A 248 -3.08 5.48 18.09
CA HIS A 248 -3.94 6.16 19.05
C HIS A 248 -4.92 5.17 19.71
N GLU A 249 -5.38 5.51 20.92
CA GLU A 249 -6.33 4.68 21.67
C GLU A 249 -7.71 4.57 21.00
N ASN A 250 -8.08 5.57 20.20
CA ASN A 250 -9.34 5.63 19.46
C ASN A 250 -9.35 4.75 18.18
N ARG A 251 -8.48 3.73 18.09
CA ARG A 251 -8.34 2.84 16.93
C ARG A 251 -7.98 3.55 15.62
N THR A 252 -7.16 4.59 15.70
CA THR A 252 -6.61 5.28 14.54
C THR A 252 -5.09 5.26 14.54
N VAL A 253 -4.49 5.51 13.38
CA VAL A 253 -3.04 5.64 13.20
C VAL A 253 -2.73 6.88 12.39
N THR A 254 -1.81 7.71 12.89
CA THR A 254 -1.26 8.86 12.16
C THR A 254 0.13 8.54 11.63
N TYR A 255 0.43 8.89 10.39
CA TYR A 255 1.72 8.63 9.75
C TYR A 255 2.01 9.63 8.64
N GLN A 256 3.24 9.59 8.12
CA GLN A 256 3.65 10.28 6.91
C GLN A 256 4.13 9.24 5.88
N GLU A 257 3.92 9.52 4.61
CA GLU A 257 4.40 8.67 3.53
C GLU A 257 5.83 9.05 3.17
N LYS A 258 6.69 8.05 2.98
CA LYS A 258 8.02 8.22 2.43
C LYS A 258 8.15 7.36 1.19
N ARG A 259 8.34 8.02 0.05
CA ARG A 259 8.45 7.41 -1.27
C ARG A 259 9.85 7.57 -1.81
N SER A 260 10.24 6.63 -2.67
CA SER A 260 11.45 6.74 -3.49
C SER A 260 11.21 6.06 -4.82
N PHE A 261 11.81 6.59 -5.87
CA PHE A 261 11.66 6.09 -7.23
C PHE A 261 13.01 5.65 -7.76
N GLN A 262 13.04 4.46 -8.34
CA GLN A 262 14.22 3.90 -8.98
C GLN A 262 13.88 3.59 -10.42
N TRP A 263 14.61 4.18 -11.38
CA TRP A 263 14.49 3.78 -12.78
C TRP A 263 14.94 2.33 -12.95
N ILE A 264 14.11 1.50 -13.60
CA ILE A 264 14.37 0.07 -13.76
C ILE A 264 14.41 -0.41 -15.21
N SER A 265 13.69 0.24 -16.13
CA SER A 265 13.61 -0.14 -17.54
C SER A 265 12.91 0.93 -18.40
N GLY A 266 12.70 0.62 -19.68
CA GLY A 266 12.06 1.53 -20.64
C GLY A 266 13.08 2.37 -21.40
N LEU A 267 12.65 3.54 -21.85
CA LEU A 267 13.51 4.51 -22.53
C LEU A 267 14.47 5.19 -21.54
N SER A 268 15.59 5.70 -22.07
CA SER A 268 16.63 6.37 -21.28
C SER A 268 16.16 7.74 -20.80
N GLU A 269 16.39 8.06 -19.53
CA GLU A 269 16.10 9.38 -18.95
C GLU A 269 16.82 10.53 -19.68
N GLY A 270 17.92 10.24 -20.39
CA GLY A 270 18.65 11.21 -21.21
C GLY A 270 17.96 11.58 -22.53
N GLN A 271 16.83 10.95 -22.88
CA GLN A 271 16.07 11.29 -24.09
C GLN A 271 15.55 12.72 -24.00
N THR A 272 15.82 13.50 -25.04
CA THR A 272 15.40 14.90 -25.12
C THR A 272 14.00 15.02 -25.71
N VAL A 273 13.18 15.87 -25.09
CA VAL A 273 11.80 16.17 -25.47
C VAL A 273 11.54 17.68 -25.39
N ILE A 274 10.59 18.16 -26.18
CA ILE A 274 10.08 19.53 -26.14
C ILE A 274 8.73 19.50 -25.41
N VAL A 275 8.63 20.23 -24.30
CA VAL A 275 7.48 20.19 -23.38
C VAL A 275 7.04 21.60 -22.98
N PRO A 276 5.78 21.82 -22.60
CA PRO A 276 5.32 23.12 -22.13
C PRO A 276 6.04 23.55 -20.84
N ASN A 277 6.36 24.84 -20.75
CA ASN A 277 6.99 25.43 -19.59
C ASN A 277 5.98 25.63 -18.46
N VAL A 278 5.86 24.64 -17.57
CA VAL A 278 4.90 24.65 -16.46
C VAL A 278 5.11 25.85 -15.53
N LEU A 279 6.37 26.20 -15.23
CA LEU A 279 6.71 27.32 -14.35
C LEU A 279 6.28 28.67 -14.94
N LEU A 280 6.55 28.89 -16.24
CA LEU A 280 6.10 30.10 -16.93
C LEU A 280 4.57 30.20 -16.97
N MET A 281 3.87 29.13 -17.31
CA MET A 281 2.41 29.15 -17.33
C MET A 281 1.82 29.39 -15.94
N SER A 282 2.48 28.89 -14.89
CA SER A 282 2.08 29.14 -13.50
C SER A 282 2.30 30.59 -13.09
N ALA A 283 3.43 31.18 -13.49
CA ALA A 283 3.72 32.59 -13.32
C ALA A 283 2.69 33.49 -14.05
N LEU A 284 2.34 33.16 -15.29
CA LEU A 284 1.32 33.87 -16.06
C LEU A 284 -0.07 33.75 -15.42
N ALA A 285 -0.47 32.54 -15.01
CA ALA A 285 -1.73 32.30 -14.33
C ALA A 285 -1.83 33.11 -13.03
N TYR A 286 -0.77 33.11 -12.21
CA TYR A 286 -0.71 33.89 -10.98
C TYR A 286 -0.83 35.40 -11.26
N SER A 287 -0.17 35.89 -12.30
CA SER A 287 -0.19 37.31 -12.63
C SER A 287 -1.54 37.83 -13.12
N ARG A 288 -2.41 36.95 -13.65
CA ARG A 288 -3.74 37.30 -14.14
C ARG A 288 -4.62 37.92 -13.05
N ASP A 289 -4.43 37.49 -11.80
CA ASP A 289 -5.23 37.94 -10.66
C ASP A 289 -4.64 39.20 -9.97
N LEU A 290 -3.48 39.69 -10.43
CA LEU A 290 -2.87 40.92 -9.94
C LEU A 290 -3.56 42.16 -10.52
N ASN A 291 -3.50 43.28 -9.81
CA ASN A 291 -3.93 44.57 -10.36
C ASN A 291 -2.97 45.04 -11.48
N TYR A 292 -3.43 45.95 -12.33
CA TYR A 292 -2.70 46.37 -13.53
C TYR A 292 -1.28 46.89 -13.25
N LEU A 293 -1.08 47.66 -12.18
CA LEU A 293 0.25 48.17 -11.81
C LEU A 293 1.21 47.04 -11.42
N LEU A 294 0.74 46.05 -10.66
CA LEU A 294 1.52 44.88 -10.30
C LEU A 294 1.76 43.96 -11.50
N GLN A 295 0.81 43.85 -12.44
CA GLN A 295 1.01 43.15 -13.71
C GLN A 295 2.15 43.79 -14.51
N LEU A 296 2.16 45.11 -14.65
CA LEU A 296 3.26 45.83 -15.32
C LEU A 296 4.61 45.59 -14.65
N GLY A 297 4.66 45.71 -13.32
CA GLY A 297 5.88 45.41 -12.55
C GLY A 297 6.36 43.97 -12.75
N PHE A 298 5.43 43.01 -12.76
CA PHE A 298 5.73 41.61 -13.04
C PHE A 298 6.22 41.40 -14.48
N THR A 299 5.63 42.06 -15.47
CA THR A 299 6.11 42.01 -16.87
C THR A 299 7.54 42.52 -16.99
N VAL A 300 7.88 43.63 -16.33
CA VAL A 300 9.25 44.16 -16.31
C VAL A 300 10.22 43.16 -15.67
N LEU A 301 9.84 42.60 -14.52
CA LEU A 301 10.61 41.56 -13.83
C LEU A 301 10.84 40.34 -14.73
N MET A 302 9.78 39.82 -15.33
CA MET A 302 9.83 38.69 -16.26
C MET A 302 10.72 38.99 -17.46
N THR A 303 10.68 40.22 -17.99
CA THR A 303 11.51 40.63 -19.14
C THR A 303 13.00 40.53 -18.82
N GLY A 304 13.41 40.80 -17.58
CA GLY A 304 14.79 40.70 -17.10
C GLY A 304 15.34 39.27 -16.94
N LEU A 305 14.48 38.24 -16.98
CA LEU A 305 14.90 36.84 -16.86
C LEU A 305 15.63 36.34 -18.11
N LYS A 306 16.38 35.25 -17.97
CA LYS A 306 17.00 34.57 -19.12
C LYS A 306 15.95 34.14 -20.14
N LEU A 307 16.35 34.11 -21.42
CA LEU A 307 15.48 33.71 -22.53
C LEU A 307 14.78 32.37 -22.28
N ARG A 308 15.53 31.37 -21.78
CA ARG A 308 15.01 30.03 -21.47
C ARG A 308 13.79 30.06 -20.53
N ALA A 309 13.82 30.87 -19.47
CA ALA A 309 12.73 30.96 -18.49
C ALA A 309 11.46 31.62 -19.07
N LYS A 310 11.60 32.37 -20.17
CA LYS A 310 10.51 33.14 -20.82
C LYS A 310 9.93 32.43 -22.03
N GLN A 311 10.47 31.28 -22.44
CA GLN A 311 9.93 30.50 -23.54
C GLN A 311 8.74 29.64 -23.10
N PRO A 312 7.65 29.59 -23.89
CA PRO A 312 6.46 28.80 -23.58
C PRO A 312 6.71 27.29 -23.65
N PHE A 313 7.75 26.86 -24.38
CA PHE A 313 8.21 25.48 -24.46
C PHE A 313 9.67 25.38 -24.08
N LEU A 314 10.04 24.25 -23.45
CA LEU A 314 11.40 23.94 -23.05
C LEU A 314 11.86 22.66 -23.73
N GLN A 315 13.12 22.65 -24.15
CA GLN A 315 13.83 21.44 -24.54
C GLN A 315 14.62 20.92 -23.33
N LEU A 316 14.25 19.71 -22.87
CA LEU A 316 14.75 19.07 -21.66
C LEU A 316 15.00 17.59 -21.91
N SER A 317 15.93 16.98 -21.18
CA SER A 317 15.91 15.53 -21.02
C SER A 317 14.71 15.11 -20.16
N VAL A 318 14.22 13.89 -20.35
CA VAL A 318 13.08 13.37 -19.57
C VAL A 318 13.41 13.28 -18.08
N GLY A 319 14.65 12.92 -17.73
CA GLY A 319 15.12 12.89 -16.34
C GLY A 319 15.07 14.27 -15.68
N GLU A 320 15.50 15.31 -16.39
CA GLU A 320 15.37 16.71 -15.93
C GLU A 320 13.90 17.10 -15.75
N TYR A 321 13.05 16.80 -16.73
CA TYR A 321 11.63 17.15 -16.68
C TYR A 321 10.89 16.47 -15.53
N PHE A 322 11.19 15.19 -15.24
CA PHE A 322 10.56 14.44 -14.16
C PHE A 322 11.10 14.80 -12.79
N TRP A 323 12.42 14.83 -12.62
CA TRP A 323 13.04 14.84 -11.29
C TRP A 323 13.66 16.17 -10.90
N GLY A 324 13.92 17.07 -11.85
CA GLY A 324 14.47 18.37 -11.50
C GLY A 324 15.29 19.01 -12.61
N TYR A 325 14.95 20.24 -12.98
CA TYR A 325 15.83 21.17 -13.68
C TYR A 325 15.95 22.49 -12.92
N GLU A 326 17.03 23.23 -13.19
CA GLU A 326 17.27 24.56 -12.65
C GLU A 326 16.48 25.59 -13.45
N ASP A 327 15.75 26.46 -12.76
CA ASP A 327 14.91 27.47 -13.38
C ASP A 327 14.83 28.73 -12.52
N GLU A 328 14.99 29.90 -13.15
CA GLU A 328 15.00 31.19 -12.45
C GLU A 328 13.64 31.54 -11.84
N LEU A 329 12.53 31.12 -12.46
CA LEU A 329 11.19 31.31 -11.90
C LEU A 329 11.00 30.45 -10.65
N PHE A 330 11.58 29.25 -10.62
CA PHE A 330 11.53 28.40 -9.44
C PHE A 330 12.37 28.97 -8.28
N GLU A 331 13.56 29.48 -8.56
CA GLU A 331 14.38 30.19 -7.56
C GLU A 331 13.69 31.45 -7.02
N MET A 332 13.06 32.21 -7.92
CA MET A 332 12.27 33.37 -7.56
C MET A 332 11.10 32.97 -6.67
N ALA A 333 10.33 31.95 -7.07
CA ALA A 333 9.23 31.40 -6.29
C ALA A 333 9.70 31.00 -4.90
N LYS A 334 10.82 30.26 -4.76
CA LYS A 334 11.40 29.88 -3.45
C LYS A 334 11.73 31.09 -2.57
N ARG A 335 12.24 32.19 -3.13
CA ARG A 335 12.57 33.42 -2.39
C ARG A 335 11.32 34.16 -1.89
N PHE A 336 10.22 34.10 -2.64
CA PHE A 336 8.94 34.73 -2.28
C PHE A 336 7.99 33.79 -1.53
N SER A 337 8.25 32.48 -1.53
CA SER A 337 7.51 31.42 -0.83
C SER A 337 7.49 31.47 0.71
N PRO A 338 8.46 32.07 1.45
CA PRO A 338 8.44 32.07 2.91
C PRO A 338 7.21 32.76 3.53
N LEU A 339 6.41 33.47 2.74
CA LEU A 339 5.15 34.07 3.17
C LEU A 339 3.98 33.07 3.25
N LYS A 340 4.09 31.84 2.69
CA LYS A 340 3.00 30.83 2.73
C LYS A 340 3.42 29.36 2.93
N GLN A 341 4.54 28.86 2.38
CA GLN A 341 5.00 27.47 2.63
C GLN A 341 6.46 27.25 2.17
N SER A 342 7.26 26.44 2.88
CA SER A 342 8.62 26.09 2.44
C SER A 342 8.59 25.00 1.36
N LEU A 343 9.17 25.24 0.19
CA LEU A 343 9.40 24.21 -0.83
C LEU A 343 10.66 23.43 -0.46
N PRO A 344 10.58 22.13 -0.11
CA PRO A 344 11.72 21.35 0.37
C PRO A 344 12.63 20.85 -0.77
N TYR A 345 12.48 21.39 -1.97
CA TYR A 345 13.15 20.92 -3.19
C TYR A 345 13.99 22.02 -3.81
N ASP A 346 15.20 21.68 -4.24
CA ASP A 346 16.11 22.64 -4.86
C ASP A 346 15.77 22.90 -6.33
N LYS A 347 15.18 21.91 -7.02
CA LYS A 347 14.86 21.94 -8.45
C LYS A 347 13.39 21.66 -8.70
N PHE A 348 12.87 22.15 -9.83
CA PHE A 348 11.52 21.85 -10.26
C PHE A 348 11.49 20.61 -11.15
N GLY A 349 10.65 19.64 -10.82
CA GLY A 349 10.38 18.46 -11.63
C GLY A 349 8.94 18.01 -11.44
N ILE A 350 8.29 17.56 -12.50
CA ILE A 350 6.86 17.25 -12.48
C ILE A 350 6.50 16.03 -11.61
N LEU A 351 7.47 15.16 -11.30
CA LEU A 351 7.31 14.03 -10.38
C LEU A 351 8.15 14.19 -9.10
N ALA A 352 9.00 15.21 -9.02
CA ALA A 352 9.94 15.43 -7.93
C ALA A 352 9.24 15.57 -6.57
N PHE A 353 8.07 16.21 -6.54
CA PHE A 353 7.30 16.44 -5.30
C PHE A 353 6.79 15.16 -4.64
N ARG A 354 6.77 14.03 -5.37
CA ARG A 354 6.37 12.73 -4.83
C ARG A 354 7.53 12.02 -4.15
N ASN A 355 8.76 12.49 -4.30
CA ASN A 355 9.97 11.81 -3.84
C ASN A 355 10.37 12.29 -2.44
N GLY A 356 10.76 11.36 -1.57
CA GLY A 356 11.17 11.67 -0.21
C GLY A 356 10.03 11.56 0.80
N LEU A 357 10.18 12.28 1.92
CA LEU A 357 9.20 12.30 3.02
C LEU A 357 8.15 13.35 2.72
N ASP A 358 6.90 12.90 2.65
CA ASP A 358 5.75 13.75 2.46
C ASP A 358 5.46 14.58 3.72
N ALA A 359 5.17 15.87 3.54
CA ALA A 359 4.84 16.75 4.65
C ALA A 359 3.48 16.41 5.28
N ASP A 360 2.58 15.80 4.50
CA ASP A 360 1.22 15.52 4.96
C ASP A 360 1.18 14.42 6.01
N ARG A 361 0.50 14.70 7.12
CA ARG A 361 0.20 13.74 8.19
C ARG A 361 -1.19 13.16 7.95
N ILE A 362 -1.25 11.89 7.60
CA ILE A 362 -2.49 11.16 7.32
C ILE A 362 -2.89 10.39 8.58
N THR A 363 -4.13 10.56 9.02
CA THR A 363 -4.74 9.73 10.08
C THR A 363 -5.82 8.86 9.47
N MET A 364 -5.73 7.55 9.70
CA MET A 364 -6.69 6.57 9.19
C MET A 364 -7.12 5.59 10.27
N HIS A 365 -8.25 4.94 10.05
CA HIS A 365 -8.82 3.92 10.90
C HIS A 365 -8.05 2.58 10.79
N THR A 366 -7.94 1.87 11.91
CA THR A 366 -7.15 0.63 12.06
C THR A 366 -7.98 -0.63 12.29
N GLY A 367 -9.26 -0.47 12.61
CA GLY A 367 -10.19 -1.57 12.90
C GLY A 367 -10.60 -2.32 11.64
N ALA A 368 -11.11 -3.54 11.78
CA ALA A 368 -11.49 -4.32 10.60
C ALA A 368 -12.72 -3.75 9.86
N ASP A 369 -13.65 -3.11 10.56
CA ASP A 369 -14.88 -2.54 9.97
C ASP A 369 -14.64 -1.26 9.17
N ASP A 370 -13.57 -0.53 9.51
CA ASP A 370 -13.19 0.76 8.95
C ASP A 370 -11.74 0.77 8.42
N LEU A 371 -11.16 -0.41 8.18
CA LEU A 371 -9.75 -0.60 7.88
C LEU A 371 -9.29 0.28 6.71
N GLY A 372 -8.30 1.13 6.98
CA GLY A 372 -7.67 1.98 5.97
C GLY A 372 -8.50 3.20 5.54
N LEU A 373 -9.68 3.43 6.12
CA LEU A 373 -10.44 4.66 5.87
C LEU A 373 -9.71 5.86 6.44
N ILE A 374 -9.49 6.86 5.60
CA ILE A 374 -8.85 8.12 6.00
C ILE A 374 -9.87 8.93 6.79
N GLN A 375 -9.47 9.35 7.99
CA GLN A 375 -10.26 10.22 8.86
C GLN A 375 -9.90 11.68 8.65
N ARG A 376 -8.60 11.99 8.59
CA ARG A 376 -8.10 13.36 8.45
C ARG A 376 -6.73 13.42 7.81
N ILE A 377 -6.44 14.55 7.16
CA ILE A 377 -5.12 14.89 6.63
C ILE A 377 -4.72 16.24 7.22
N ASN A 378 -3.54 16.33 7.83
CA ASN A 378 -3.05 17.53 8.51
C ASN A 378 -4.01 18.08 9.59
N GLY A 379 -4.76 17.20 10.24
CA GLY A 379 -5.75 17.61 11.25
C GLY A 379 -7.14 17.97 10.70
N HIS A 380 -7.31 18.02 9.38
CA HIS A 380 -8.57 18.39 8.72
C HIS A 380 -9.35 17.15 8.23
N GLU A 381 -10.66 17.11 8.49
CA GLU A 381 -11.58 16.04 8.01
C GLU A 381 -12.26 16.42 6.67
N SER A 382 -12.25 17.71 6.34
CA SER A 382 -12.62 18.26 5.06
C SER A 382 -11.68 19.41 4.73
N TYR A 383 -11.48 19.63 3.44
CA TYR A 383 -10.88 20.87 2.97
C TYR A 383 -11.97 21.95 2.80
N TRP A 384 -11.60 23.10 2.25
CA TRP A 384 -12.54 24.14 1.83
C TRP A 384 -12.05 24.72 0.50
N ILE A 385 -11.78 23.83 -0.45
CA ILE A 385 -11.25 24.14 -1.78
C ILE A 385 -12.41 24.48 -2.73
N TRP A 386 -13.49 23.72 -2.65
CA TRP A 386 -14.63 23.78 -3.56
C TRP A 386 -15.80 24.61 -3.01
N GLY A 387 -15.76 24.93 -1.71
CA GLY A 387 -16.84 25.64 -1.01
C GLY A 387 -18.11 24.82 -0.93
N ASP A 388 -17.94 23.49 -0.79
CA ASP A 388 -19.04 22.52 -0.76
C ASP A 388 -18.63 21.34 0.13
N GLU A 389 -19.39 21.10 1.20
CA GLU A 389 -19.06 20.09 2.21
C GLU A 389 -18.89 18.69 1.61
N LYS A 390 -19.68 18.33 0.60
CA LYS A 390 -19.63 17.00 -0.01
C LYS A 390 -18.38 16.84 -0.88
N CYS A 391 -18.06 17.84 -1.70
CA CYS A 391 -16.88 17.81 -2.58
C CYS A 391 -15.58 17.97 -1.80
N ASP A 392 -15.59 18.74 -0.71
CA ASP A 392 -14.43 19.01 0.12
C ASP A 392 -14.14 17.94 1.19
N ARG A 393 -15.08 17.02 1.44
CA ARG A 393 -14.91 15.95 2.42
C ARG A 393 -13.75 15.03 2.07
N ILE A 394 -12.89 14.75 3.05
CA ILE A 394 -11.87 13.71 2.96
C ILE A 394 -12.53 12.38 3.33
N TYR A 395 -12.75 11.52 2.34
CA TYR A 395 -13.40 10.23 2.54
C TYR A 395 -12.90 9.19 1.52
N GLY A 396 -12.71 7.96 2.01
CA GLY A 396 -12.17 6.84 1.23
C GLY A 396 -10.88 6.28 1.84
N THR A 397 -10.35 5.24 1.22
CA THR A 397 -9.04 4.67 1.58
C THR A 397 -7.94 5.21 0.67
N ASP A 398 -6.69 4.83 0.93
CA ASP A 398 -5.57 5.11 0.02
C ASP A 398 -5.52 4.18 -1.21
N GLY A 399 -6.47 3.24 -1.33
CA GLY A 399 -6.56 2.27 -2.42
C GLY A 399 -5.69 1.02 -2.24
N SER A 400 -4.91 0.90 -1.16
CA SER A 400 -4.10 -0.30 -0.87
C SER A 400 -4.90 -1.39 -0.15
N MET A 401 -5.84 -0.98 0.70
CA MET A 401 -6.73 -1.83 1.46
C MET A 401 -8.09 -1.16 1.66
N PHE A 402 -9.11 -2.00 1.83
CA PHE A 402 -10.49 -1.62 2.04
C PHE A 402 -11.07 -2.46 3.17
N PRO A 403 -12.10 -1.97 3.89
CA PRO A 403 -12.77 -2.77 4.90
C PRO A 403 -13.29 -4.09 4.31
N PRO A 404 -12.87 -5.26 4.84
CA PRO A 404 -13.28 -6.56 4.31
C PRO A 404 -14.80 -6.75 4.24
N ASN A 405 -15.52 -6.22 5.23
CA ASN A 405 -16.98 -6.32 5.32
C ASN A 405 -17.68 -5.59 4.17
N TRP A 406 -17.11 -4.51 3.63
CA TRP A 406 -17.66 -3.82 2.47
C TRP A 406 -17.63 -4.68 1.23
N ILE A 407 -16.50 -5.37 1.02
CA ILE A 407 -16.26 -6.21 -0.16
C ILE A 407 -17.10 -7.49 -0.09
N GLN A 408 -17.25 -8.09 1.09
CA GLN A 408 -17.99 -9.34 1.26
C GLN A 408 -19.51 -9.13 1.25
N GLN A 409 -20.03 -8.15 2.00
CA GLN A 409 -21.47 -7.97 2.21
C GLN A 409 -22.11 -7.13 1.12
N ARG A 410 -21.37 -6.16 0.55
CA ARG A 410 -21.87 -5.22 -0.45
C ARG A 410 -20.90 -5.12 -1.63
N PRO A 411 -20.60 -6.22 -2.34
CA PRO A 411 -19.65 -6.21 -3.45
C PRO A 411 -20.05 -5.21 -4.54
N ASN A 412 -21.36 -4.98 -4.77
CA ASN A 412 -21.84 -4.03 -5.77
C ASN A 412 -21.83 -2.56 -5.31
N ALA A 413 -21.49 -2.27 -4.04
CA ALA A 413 -21.40 -0.90 -3.55
C ALA A 413 -20.22 -0.17 -4.18
N THR A 414 -20.34 1.15 -4.33
CA THR A 414 -19.22 2.00 -4.74
C THR A 414 -18.25 2.11 -3.59
N ILE A 415 -16.98 1.83 -3.86
CA ILE A 415 -15.87 2.07 -2.93
C ILE A 415 -15.18 3.38 -3.30
N TYR A 416 -14.58 4.07 -2.33
CA TYR A 416 -13.95 5.36 -2.54
C TYR A 416 -12.47 5.28 -2.24
N VAL A 417 -11.66 5.77 -3.18
CA VAL A 417 -10.23 6.04 -2.98
C VAL A 417 -10.06 7.54 -2.88
N TYR A 418 -9.45 8.01 -1.79
CA TYR A 418 -9.14 9.43 -1.67
C TYR A 418 -7.82 9.71 -2.41
N ALA A 419 -7.92 10.32 -3.59
CA ALA A 419 -6.75 10.68 -4.37
C ALA A 419 -6.20 12.02 -3.88
N LYS A 420 -5.25 11.97 -2.94
CA LYS A 420 -4.61 13.16 -2.35
C LYS A 420 -4.07 14.12 -3.42
N GLU A 421 -3.48 13.58 -4.48
CA GLU A 421 -2.95 14.40 -5.58
C GLU A 421 -4.02 15.17 -6.37
N PHE A 422 -5.26 14.69 -6.33
CA PHE A 422 -6.40 15.34 -6.98
C PHE A 422 -7.29 16.07 -5.98
N CYS A 423 -7.02 15.96 -4.68
CA CYS A 423 -7.79 16.61 -3.62
C CYS A 423 -9.29 16.27 -3.68
N ARG A 424 -9.59 15.03 -4.09
CA ARG A 424 -10.97 14.52 -4.23
C ARG A 424 -11.04 13.01 -4.00
N GLN A 425 -12.23 12.57 -3.61
CA GLN A 425 -12.59 11.15 -3.64
C GLN A 425 -12.88 10.67 -5.07
N LEU A 426 -12.38 9.47 -5.39
CA LEU A 426 -12.60 8.77 -6.65
C LEU A 426 -13.52 7.56 -6.41
N PRO A 427 -14.71 7.53 -7.03
CA PRO A 427 -15.66 6.42 -6.88
C PRO A 427 -15.28 5.26 -7.80
N PHE A 428 -14.97 4.09 -7.23
CA PHE A 428 -14.74 2.86 -7.98
C PHE A 428 -15.99 1.97 -7.89
N ARG A 429 -16.51 1.55 -9.05
CA ARG A 429 -17.72 0.73 -9.16
C ARG A 429 -17.38 -0.70 -9.52
N TYR A 430 -18.07 -1.65 -8.91
CA TYR A 430 -17.93 -3.06 -9.25
C TYR A 430 -18.23 -3.27 -10.75
N GLU A 431 -17.33 -3.98 -11.42
CA GLU A 431 -17.49 -4.37 -12.82
C GLU A 431 -17.78 -5.86 -12.90
N ARG A 432 -16.85 -6.69 -12.42
CA ARG A 432 -16.92 -8.15 -12.58
C ARG A 432 -16.02 -8.89 -11.59
N ARG A 433 -16.24 -10.20 -11.50
CA ARG A 433 -15.23 -11.12 -10.92
C ARG A 433 -14.05 -11.24 -11.88
N SER A 434 -12.86 -11.31 -11.31
CA SER A 434 -11.60 -11.40 -12.04
C SER A 434 -10.68 -12.43 -11.37
N PHE A 435 -9.53 -12.65 -11.99
CA PHE A 435 -8.51 -13.55 -11.48
C PHE A 435 -7.15 -12.91 -11.73
N SER A 436 -6.43 -12.61 -10.66
CA SER A 436 -5.19 -11.84 -10.72
C SER A 436 -4.14 -12.56 -9.88
N ASN A 437 -2.93 -12.78 -10.42
CA ASN A 437 -1.86 -13.49 -9.71
C ASN A 437 -2.22 -14.88 -9.16
N GLY A 438 -3.12 -15.62 -9.83
CA GLY A 438 -3.56 -16.94 -9.36
C GLY A 438 -4.63 -16.89 -8.26
N ILE A 439 -5.19 -15.71 -7.97
CA ILE A 439 -6.09 -15.46 -6.85
C ILE A 439 -7.41 -14.88 -7.36
N PRO A 440 -8.59 -15.39 -6.91
CA PRO A 440 -9.88 -14.78 -7.23
C PRO A 440 -10.02 -13.37 -6.68
N THR A 441 -10.44 -12.44 -7.53
CA THR A 441 -10.57 -11.01 -7.20
C THR A 441 -11.89 -10.44 -7.66
N LEU A 442 -12.28 -9.28 -7.11
CA LEU A 442 -13.37 -8.45 -7.60
C LEU A 442 -12.78 -7.21 -8.25
N ARG A 443 -13.11 -6.98 -9.53
CA ARG A 443 -12.67 -5.81 -10.28
C ARG A 443 -13.61 -4.65 -10.02
N TYR A 444 -13.06 -3.55 -9.55
CA TYR A 444 -13.73 -2.26 -9.48
C TYR A 444 -13.07 -1.29 -10.45
N LYS A 445 -13.88 -0.64 -11.28
CA LYS A 445 -13.45 0.29 -12.32
C LYS A 445 -13.80 1.72 -11.96
N LEU A 446 -12.91 2.64 -12.29
CA LEU A 446 -13.20 4.07 -12.22
C LEU A 446 -14.14 4.44 -13.39
N PRO A 447 -15.35 4.97 -13.15
CA PRO A 447 -16.27 5.33 -14.22
C PRO A 447 -15.66 6.35 -15.17
N SER A 448 -15.92 6.20 -16.48
CA SER A 448 -15.44 7.11 -17.52
C SER A 448 -15.93 8.55 -17.33
N ASN A 449 -17.11 8.74 -16.72
CA ASN A 449 -17.72 10.04 -16.47
C ASN A 449 -17.28 10.68 -15.13
N VAL A 450 -16.26 10.16 -14.45
CA VAL A 450 -15.79 10.68 -13.14
C VAL A 450 -15.30 12.13 -13.21
N PHE A 451 -14.83 12.56 -14.38
CA PHE A 451 -14.37 13.93 -14.67
C PHE A 451 -15.39 14.71 -15.52
N THR A 452 -16.65 14.31 -15.49
CA THR A 452 -17.73 14.98 -16.20
C THR A 452 -18.61 15.74 -15.21
N SER A 453 -18.62 17.06 -15.34
CA SER A 453 -19.35 17.97 -14.45
C SER A 453 -20.84 18.13 -14.77
N THR A 454 -21.32 17.57 -15.89
CA THR A 454 -22.73 17.68 -16.31
C THR A 454 -23.71 16.90 -15.43
N SER A 455 -23.22 16.08 -14.50
CA SER A 455 -24.06 15.50 -13.47
C SER A 455 -24.20 16.49 -12.30
N ASN A 456 -25.43 16.75 -11.83
CA ASN A 456 -25.71 17.56 -10.63
C ASN A 456 -24.91 17.11 -9.39
N LYS A 457 -24.33 15.90 -9.40
CA LYS A 457 -23.59 15.33 -8.28
C LYS A 457 -22.14 15.79 -8.20
N ASP A 458 -21.51 16.10 -9.33
CA ASP A 458 -20.07 16.39 -9.42
C ASP A 458 -19.78 17.84 -9.82
N SER A 459 -20.81 18.64 -10.07
CA SER A 459 -20.68 20.07 -10.38
C SER A 459 -20.04 20.87 -9.24
N CYS A 460 -20.09 20.40 -7.98
CA CYS A 460 -19.44 21.07 -6.86
C CYS A 460 -17.91 21.08 -6.97
N PHE A 461 -17.30 20.20 -7.76
CA PHE A 461 -15.85 20.15 -8.01
C PHE A 461 -15.36 21.26 -8.96
N CYS A 462 -16.25 22.14 -9.41
CA CYS A 462 -15.90 23.27 -10.25
C CYS A 462 -15.81 24.55 -9.41
N PRO A 463 -14.83 25.44 -9.69
CA PRO A 463 -14.76 26.73 -9.01
C PRO A 463 -16.04 27.55 -9.30
N LYS A 464 -16.44 28.33 -8.29
CA LYS A 464 -17.49 29.34 -8.46
C LYS A 464 -16.97 30.47 -9.35
N GLU A 465 -17.85 31.07 -10.14
CA GLU A 465 -17.53 32.23 -10.98
C GLU A 465 -17.13 33.46 -10.16
N SER A 466 -17.77 33.66 -9.02
CA SER A 466 -17.40 34.61 -7.97
C SER A 466 -17.70 34.02 -6.59
N TYR A 467 -17.19 34.65 -5.52
CA TYR A 467 -17.42 34.16 -4.15
C TYR A 467 -18.91 33.99 -3.82
N ASP A 468 -19.75 34.91 -4.33
CA ASP A 468 -21.18 34.95 -4.09
C ASP A 468 -22.02 34.28 -5.20
N SER A 469 -21.41 33.83 -6.30
CA SER A 469 -22.15 33.24 -7.42
C SER A 469 -22.59 31.80 -7.12
N VAL A 470 -23.81 31.47 -7.56
CA VAL A 470 -24.28 30.07 -7.63
C VAL A 470 -23.73 29.37 -8.87
N SER A 471 -23.41 30.12 -9.93
CA SER A 471 -22.78 29.60 -11.14
C SER A 471 -21.38 29.07 -10.86
N ARG A 472 -21.08 27.92 -11.46
CA ARG A 472 -19.77 27.29 -11.41
C ARG A 472 -19.23 27.12 -12.82
N ILE A 473 -17.95 27.42 -12.99
CA ILE A 473 -17.26 27.31 -14.27
C ILE A 473 -16.47 26.02 -14.26
N CYS A 474 -16.94 25.05 -15.03
CA CYS A 474 -16.29 23.75 -15.15
C CYS A 474 -15.36 23.72 -16.35
N PRO A 475 -14.22 23.00 -16.28
CA PRO A 475 -13.43 22.71 -17.46
C PRO A 475 -14.20 21.75 -18.39
N PRO A 476 -13.75 21.57 -19.65
CA PRO A 476 -14.37 20.65 -20.60
C PRO A 476 -14.55 19.24 -20.01
N ALA A 477 -15.63 18.56 -20.40
CA ALA A 477 -15.95 17.23 -19.88
C ALA A 477 -14.78 16.24 -20.07
N GLY A 478 -14.59 15.35 -19.09
CA GLY A 478 -13.48 14.40 -19.06
C GLY A 478 -12.17 14.98 -18.51
N THR A 479 -12.22 16.22 -18.00
CA THR A 479 -11.10 16.88 -17.34
C THR A 479 -11.49 17.41 -15.97
N PHE A 480 -10.50 17.55 -15.09
CA PHE A 480 -10.68 18.02 -13.73
C PHE A 480 -9.58 18.98 -13.32
N ASN A 481 -9.97 20.20 -12.97
CA ASN A 481 -9.04 21.26 -12.59
C ASN A 481 -8.56 21.05 -11.16
N ILE A 482 -7.24 20.93 -10.95
CA ILE A 482 -6.62 20.76 -9.62
C ILE A 482 -5.88 22.02 -9.15
N SER A 483 -6.03 23.16 -9.85
CA SER A 483 -5.28 24.38 -9.56
C SER A 483 -5.50 24.88 -8.13
N ALA A 484 -6.74 24.79 -7.64
CA ALA A 484 -7.12 25.28 -6.33
C ALA A 484 -6.39 24.56 -5.18
N CYS A 485 -5.98 23.30 -5.37
CA CYS A 485 -5.26 22.54 -4.35
C CYS A 485 -3.76 22.33 -4.65
N LYS A 486 -3.28 22.79 -5.82
CA LYS A 486 -1.87 22.79 -6.22
C LYS A 486 -1.31 24.21 -6.30
N PHE A 487 -1.55 25.01 -5.27
CA PHE A 487 -0.99 26.36 -5.08
C PHE A 487 -1.27 27.33 -6.24
N GLY A 488 -2.39 27.18 -6.94
CA GLY A 488 -2.76 28.01 -8.09
C GLY A 488 -2.09 27.62 -9.41
N THR A 489 -1.21 26.61 -9.41
CA THR A 489 -0.61 26.04 -10.64
C THR A 489 -1.74 25.56 -11.55
N PRO A 490 -1.84 25.99 -12.82
CA PRO A 490 -2.98 25.73 -13.70
C PRO A 490 -2.98 24.29 -14.27
N LEU A 491 -2.97 23.29 -13.38
CA LEU A 491 -2.93 21.88 -13.73
C LEU A 491 -4.33 21.29 -13.86
N ILE A 492 -4.49 20.44 -14.88
CA ILE A 492 -5.73 19.72 -15.18
C ILE A 492 -5.43 18.22 -15.29
N VAL A 493 -6.25 17.40 -14.65
CA VAL A 493 -6.18 15.94 -14.69
C VAL A 493 -7.22 15.39 -15.65
N SER A 494 -6.87 14.33 -16.38
CA SER A 494 -7.80 13.58 -17.24
C SER A 494 -7.42 12.10 -17.26
N PHE A 495 -8.20 11.28 -17.96
CA PHE A 495 -7.69 9.99 -18.43
C PHE A 495 -6.66 10.19 -19.57
N PRO A 496 -5.78 9.20 -19.83
CA PRO A 496 -4.81 9.28 -20.92
C PRO A 496 -5.47 9.52 -22.29
N HIS A 497 -4.81 10.36 -23.09
CA HIS A 497 -5.28 10.88 -24.38
C HIS A 497 -6.70 11.48 -24.35
N PHE A 498 -7.09 12.05 -23.19
CA PHE A 498 -8.46 12.51 -22.94
C PHE A 498 -9.52 11.44 -23.24
N TYR A 499 -9.25 10.17 -22.90
CA TYR A 499 -10.27 9.13 -22.99
C TYR A 499 -11.54 9.53 -22.24
N SER A 500 -12.69 9.44 -22.91
CA SER A 500 -14.01 9.93 -22.43
C SER A 500 -14.12 11.45 -22.26
N GLY A 501 -13.22 12.22 -22.87
CA GLY A 501 -13.25 13.68 -22.90
C GLY A 501 -14.05 14.28 -24.04
N ASP A 502 -14.34 15.57 -23.89
CA ASP A 502 -15.05 16.38 -24.88
C ASP A 502 -14.26 16.57 -26.18
N GLU A 503 -14.96 16.67 -27.32
CA GLU A 503 -14.33 16.83 -28.63
C GLU A 503 -13.48 18.11 -28.75
N SER A 504 -13.82 19.17 -27.99
CA SER A 504 -13.06 20.42 -27.95
C SER A 504 -11.59 20.22 -27.57
N LEU A 505 -11.27 19.19 -26.77
CA LEU A 505 -9.91 18.86 -26.33
C LEU A 505 -8.99 18.42 -27.48
N PHE A 506 -9.57 17.96 -28.59
CA PHE A 506 -8.84 17.46 -29.77
C PHE A 506 -8.73 18.51 -30.88
N GLN A 507 -9.43 19.65 -30.77
CA GLN A 507 -9.47 20.65 -31.83
C GLN A 507 -8.12 21.34 -32.03
N LYS A 508 -7.37 21.56 -30.94
CA LYS A 508 -6.10 22.33 -30.94
C LYS A 508 -4.85 21.45 -30.96
N ILE A 509 -5.00 20.14 -30.75
CA ILE A 509 -3.89 19.20 -30.60
C ILE A 509 -4.09 17.97 -31.49
N GLU A 510 -3.09 17.68 -32.31
CA GLU A 510 -2.98 16.48 -33.13
C GLU A 510 -2.07 15.44 -32.46
N GLY A 511 -2.33 14.14 -32.71
CA GLY A 511 -1.50 13.04 -32.20
C GLY A 511 -2.05 12.32 -30.95
N LEU A 512 -3.27 12.65 -30.51
CA LEU A 512 -3.93 11.98 -29.40
C LEU A 512 -4.78 10.79 -29.90
N THR A 513 -4.76 9.66 -29.19
CA THR A 513 -5.48 8.44 -29.60
C THR A 513 -6.18 7.79 -28.39
N PRO A 514 -7.37 8.28 -27.99
CA PRO A 514 -8.09 7.74 -26.84
C PRO A 514 -8.52 6.29 -27.06
N ARG A 515 -8.18 5.41 -26.11
CA ARG A 515 -8.48 3.97 -26.18
C ARG A 515 -8.92 3.43 -24.83
N GLN A 516 -10.11 2.85 -24.76
CA GLN A 516 -10.65 2.32 -23.51
C GLN A 516 -9.76 1.23 -22.90
N ASP A 517 -9.35 0.24 -23.71
CA ASP A 517 -8.52 -0.89 -23.29
C ASP A 517 -7.17 -0.45 -22.70
N ARG A 518 -6.65 0.69 -23.16
CA ARG A 518 -5.36 1.23 -22.73
C ARG A 518 -5.46 2.28 -21.64
N HIS A 519 -6.57 3.01 -21.54
CA HIS A 519 -6.64 4.25 -20.75
C HIS A 519 -7.66 4.21 -19.61
N GLU A 520 -8.36 3.09 -19.41
CA GLU A 520 -9.22 2.89 -18.24
C GLU A 520 -8.41 2.55 -16.97
N SER A 521 -8.94 2.95 -15.82
CA SER A 521 -8.37 2.66 -14.49
C SER A 521 -9.22 1.66 -13.71
N TYR A 522 -8.59 0.70 -13.05
CA TYR A 522 -9.26 -0.31 -12.25
C TYR A 522 -8.41 -0.79 -11.08
N VAL A 523 -9.07 -1.40 -10.10
CA VAL A 523 -8.46 -2.07 -8.96
C VAL A 523 -9.09 -3.45 -8.78
N ASP A 524 -8.26 -4.47 -8.58
CA ASP A 524 -8.68 -5.85 -8.31
C ASP A 524 -8.48 -6.16 -6.82
N LEU A 525 -9.58 -6.37 -6.11
CA LEU A 525 -9.58 -6.59 -4.66
C LEU A 525 -9.73 -8.05 -4.30
N HIS A 526 -9.02 -8.49 -3.26
CA HIS A 526 -9.18 -9.80 -2.67
C HIS A 526 -10.57 -9.94 -2.03
N THR A 527 -11.33 -10.96 -2.41
CA THR A 527 -12.75 -11.14 -2.02
C THR A 527 -12.97 -11.13 -0.51
N HIS A 528 -12.07 -11.73 0.26
CA HIS A 528 -12.22 -11.86 1.71
C HIS A 528 -11.44 -10.83 2.54
N LEU A 529 -10.33 -10.30 2.01
CA LEU A 529 -9.40 -9.50 2.81
C LEU A 529 -9.49 -8.00 2.50
N GLY A 530 -10.18 -7.63 1.41
CA GLY A 530 -10.28 -6.23 0.98
C GLY A 530 -8.96 -5.59 0.57
N VAL A 531 -7.88 -6.36 0.42
CA VAL A 531 -6.57 -5.85 -0.03
C VAL A 531 -6.48 -5.84 -1.55
N THR A 532 -5.75 -4.86 -2.09
CA THR A 532 -5.51 -4.75 -3.53
C THR A 532 -4.49 -5.80 -3.99
N VAL A 533 -4.91 -6.66 -4.92
CA VAL A 533 -4.08 -7.76 -5.48
C VAL A 533 -3.44 -7.34 -6.79
N ALA A 534 -4.17 -6.57 -7.60
CA ALA A 534 -3.68 -5.96 -8.83
C ALA A 534 -4.38 -4.62 -9.02
N THR A 535 -3.75 -3.69 -9.74
CA THR A 535 -4.32 -2.38 -10.01
C THR A 535 -3.70 -1.81 -11.27
N ARG A 536 -4.45 -0.98 -11.99
CA ARG A 536 -3.92 -0.05 -13.00
C ARG A 536 -4.58 1.30 -12.78
N MET A 537 -3.81 2.24 -12.28
CA MET A 537 -4.23 3.63 -12.08
C MET A 537 -3.59 4.48 -13.17
N ARG A 538 -4.42 4.95 -14.10
CA ARG A 538 -3.99 5.66 -15.31
C ARG A 538 -4.56 7.06 -15.33
N PHE A 539 -3.67 8.05 -15.28
CA PHE A 539 -4.04 9.45 -15.27
C PHE A 539 -3.07 10.27 -16.12
N GLN A 540 -3.60 11.32 -16.72
CA GLN A 540 -2.86 12.29 -17.51
C GLN A 540 -2.87 13.63 -16.80
N LEU A 541 -1.71 14.28 -16.77
CA LEU A 541 -1.55 15.63 -16.32
C LEU A 541 -1.46 16.56 -17.53
N ASN A 542 -2.17 17.66 -17.45
CA ASN A 542 -2.28 18.68 -18.48
C ASN A 542 -2.08 20.07 -17.87
N LEU A 543 -1.78 21.04 -18.71
CA LEU A 543 -1.52 22.44 -18.34
C LEU A 543 -2.52 23.33 -19.05
N GLU A 544 -3.29 24.11 -18.31
CA GLU A 544 -4.16 25.14 -18.84
C GLU A 544 -3.38 26.43 -19.07
N VAL A 545 -3.46 26.97 -20.28
CA VAL A 545 -2.88 28.27 -20.62
C VAL A 545 -3.81 29.36 -20.10
N ARG A 546 -3.37 30.12 -19.08
CA ARG A 546 -4.05 31.31 -18.58
C ARG A 546 -3.23 32.55 -18.86
N LYS A 547 -3.67 33.35 -19.83
CA LYS A 547 -3.01 34.60 -20.21
C LYS A 547 -3.31 35.70 -19.19
N ALA A 548 -2.33 36.57 -19.00
CA ALA A 548 -2.48 37.87 -18.34
C ALA A 548 -2.39 39.00 -19.37
N VAL A 549 -3.14 40.07 -19.16
CA VAL A 549 -3.15 41.24 -20.05
C VAL A 549 -1.77 41.89 -20.04
N GLY A 550 -1.25 42.24 -21.22
CA GLY A 550 0.04 42.92 -21.33
C GLY A 550 1.27 42.02 -21.12
N MET A 551 1.13 40.69 -21.15
CA MET A 551 2.25 39.74 -21.02
C MET A 551 2.49 38.93 -22.30
N PRO A 552 3.56 39.22 -23.06
CA PRO A 552 3.82 38.57 -24.35
C PRO A 552 4.53 37.19 -24.25
N PHE A 553 4.59 36.57 -23.07
CA PHE A 553 5.40 35.36 -22.86
C PHE A 553 4.68 34.04 -23.23
N SER A 554 3.38 34.08 -23.52
CA SER A 554 2.60 32.89 -23.91
C SER A 554 2.73 32.51 -25.39
N GLY A 555 3.46 33.30 -26.19
CA GLY A 555 3.55 33.11 -27.64
C GLY A 555 2.17 33.10 -28.31
N ASN A 556 2.00 32.23 -29.30
CA ASN A 556 0.76 32.09 -30.07
C ASN A 556 -0.28 31.17 -29.41
N LEU A 557 -0.01 30.64 -28.20
CA LEU A 557 -0.99 29.81 -27.49
C LEU A 557 -2.27 30.60 -27.25
N GLU A 558 -3.45 30.00 -27.32
CA GLU A 558 -4.70 30.71 -27.01
C GLU A 558 -5.05 30.57 -25.52
N ASP A 559 -5.73 31.57 -24.96
CA ASP A 559 -6.25 31.49 -23.59
C ASP A 559 -7.23 30.31 -23.44
N GLY A 560 -7.15 29.58 -22.33
CA GLY A 560 -7.95 28.39 -22.06
C GLY A 560 -7.52 27.12 -22.82
N SER A 561 -6.43 27.16 -23.57
CA SER A 561 -5.91 25.94 -24.24
C SER A 561 -5.36 24.95 -23.22
N ILE A 562 -5.67 23.66 -23.37
CA ILE A 562 -5.23 22.59 -22.47
C ILE A 562 -4.13 21.78 -23.15
N LEU A 563 -2.92 21.85 -22.61
CA LEU A 563 -1.71 21.23 -23.16
C LEU A 563 -1.37 19.94 -22.40
N PRO A 564 -1.38 18.75 -23.03
CA PRO A 564 -1.01 17.51 -22.37
C PRO A 564 0.49 17.49 -22.04
N LEU A 565 0.83 17.08 -20.81
CA LEU A 565 2.21 17.05 -20.33
C LEU A 565 2.75 15.62 -20.30
N ILE A 566 2.14 14.81 -19.44
CA ILE A 566 2.53 13.42 -19.20
C ILE A 566 1.28 12.59 -18.91
N TRP A 567 1.37 11.30 -19.11
CA TRP A 567 0.45 10.36 -18.47
C TRP A 567 1.21 9.21 -17.83
N VAL A 568 0.60 8.62 -16.81
CA VAL A 568 1.23 7.63 -15.95
C VAL A 568 0.32 6.42 -15.82
N ASP A 569 0.87 5.22 -16.02
CA ASP A 569 0.25 3.94 -15.67
C ASP A 569 0.94 3.39 -14.41
N THR A 570 0.25 3.47 -13.27
CA THR A 570 0.71 2.89 -12.01
C THR A 570 0.12 1.49 -11.85
N VAL A 571 0.97 0.48 -11.85
CA VAL A 571 0.60 -0.93 -11.84
C VAL A 571 1.27 -1.69 -10.70
N ILE A 572 0.59 -2.71 -10.19
CA ILE A 572 1.24 -3.80 -9.44
C ILE A 572 1.59 -4.86 -10.49
N ASP A 573 2.85 -4.84 -10.96
CA ASP A 573 3.31 -5.73 -12.04
C ASP A 573 3.36 -7.19 -11.56
N ASP A 574 4.16 -7.44 -10.51
CA ASP A 574 4.27 -8.75 -9.87
C ASP A 574 4.20 -8.63 -8.34
N LEU A 575 3.45 -9.54 -7.72
CA LEU A 575 3.48 -9.71 -6.28
C LEU A 575 4.71 -10.54 -5.87
N PRO A 576 5.46 -10.13 -4.83
CA PRO A 576 6.51 -10.96 -4.26
C PRO A 576 5.95 -12.34 -3.90
N GLU A 577 6.74 -13.39 -4.13
CA GLU A 577 6.33 -14.78 -3.91
C GLU A 577 5.73 -15.00 -2.51
N SER A 578 6.32 -14.38 -1.48
CA SER A 578 5.85 -14.48 -0.10
C SER A 578 4.45 -13.90 0.11
N ILE A 579 4.09 -12.83 -0.62
CA ILE A 579 2.76 -12.21 -0.57
C ILE A 579 1.79 -12.99 -1.42
N ARG A 580 2.19 -13.40 -2.63
CA ARG A 580 1.36 -14.24 -3.50
C ARG A 580 0.96 -15.54 -2.79
N GLN A 581 1.92 -16.22 -2.17
CA GLN A 581 1.65 -17.44 -1.38
C GLN A 581 0.78 -17.14 -0.16
N ALA A 582 1.01 -16.03 0.54
CA ALA A 582 0.18 -15.66 1.69
C ALA A 582 -1.27 -15.41 1.28
N LEU A 583 -1.50 -14.69 0.18
CA LEU A 583 -2.83 -14.43 -0.36
C LEU A 583 -3.49 -15.71 -0.88
N TYR A 584 -2.76 -16.53 -1.64
CA TYR A 584 -3.25 -17.82 -2.12
C TYR A 584 -3.67 -18.73 -0.97
N LEU A 585 -2.82 -18.86 0.06
CA LEU A 585 -3.13 -19.64 1.26
C LEU A 585 -4.33 -19.04 2.01
N SER A 586 -4.38 -17.72 2.14
CA SER A 586 -5.49 -17.03 2.80
C SER A 586 -6.82 -17.17 2.08
N HIS A 587 -6.81 -17.44 0.76
CA HIS A 587 -8.03 -17.69 0.01
C HIS A 587 -8.43 -19.16 0.07
N TYR A 588 -7.55 -20.06 -0.37
CA TYR A 588 -7.89 -21.46 -0.57
C TYR A 588 -7.85 -22.29 0.72
N LEU A 589 -6.83 -22.10 1.57
CA LEU A 589 -6.74 -22.86 2.82
C LEU A 589 -7.80 -22.42 3.81
N VAL A 590 -8.04 -21.12 3.92
CA VAL A 590 -9.05 -20.57 4.84
C VAL A 590 -10.43 -21.11 4.50
N ASN A 591 -10.83 -21.05 3.22
CA ASN A 591 -12.12 -21.60 2.78
C ASN A 591 -12.21 -23.12 2.97
N ALA A 592 -11.12 -23.86 2.71
CA ALA A 592 -11.09 -25.30 2.92
C ALA A 592 -11.15 -25.68 4.41
N VAL A 593 -10.48 -24.93 5.28
CA VAL A 593 -10.50 -25.13 6.74
C VAL A 593 -11.87 -24.77 7.31
N GLU A 594 -12.46 -23.66 6.88
CA GLU A 594 -13.82 -23.27 7.30
C GLU A 594 -14.84 -24.34 6.91
N ALA A 595 -14.84 -24.76 5.63
CA ALA A 595 -15.69 -25.85 5.17
C ALA A 595 -15.41 -27.14 5.93
N GLY A 596 -14.13 -27.49 6.15
CA GLY A 596 -13.73 -28.67 6.90
C GLY A 596 -14.25 -28.65 8.34
N LEU A 597 -14.12 -27.53 9.06
CA LEU A 597 -14.65 -27.36 10.41
C LEU A 597 -16.18 -27.44 10.44
N GLN A 598 -16.86 -26.88 9.44
CA GLN A 598 -18.31 -26.96 9.29
C GLN A 598 -18.77 -28.42 9.05
N TRP A 599 -18.17 -29.13 8.11
CA TRP A 599 -18.56 -30.51 7.81
C TRP A 599 -18.15 -31.48 8.93
N CYS A 600 -16.97 -31.32 9.53
CA CYS A 600 -16.55 -32.14 10.66
C CYS A 600 -17.43 -31.92 11.90
N SER A 601 -17.86 -30.67 12.18
CA SER A 601 -18.80 -30.42 13.28
C SER A 601 -20.17 -31.04 13.02
N LEU A 602 -20.68 -31.00 11.79
CA LEU A 602 -21.93 -31.66 11.41
C LEU A 602 -21.84 -33.19 11.59
N ILE A 603 -20.78 -33.82 11.07
CA ILE A 603 -20.55 -35.26 11.24
C ILE A 603 -20.41 -35.61 12.71
N GLY A 604 -19.70 -34.78 13.49
CA GLY A 604 -19.54 -34.94 14.92
C GLY A 604 -20.88 -34.98 15.66
N VAL A 605 -21.83 -34.10 15.30
CA VAL A 605 -23.19 -34.10 15.85
C VAL A 605 -23.95 -35.38 15.49
N VAL A 606 -23.90 -35.81 14.22
CA VAL A 606 -24.62 -37.02 13.79
C VAL A 606 -24.11 -38.26 14.54
N ILE A 607 -22.80 -38.42 14.69
CA ILE A 607 -22.19 -39.56 15.36
C ILE A 607 -22.46 -39.52 16.88
N SER A 608 -22.25 -38.37 17.52
CA SER A 608 -22.42 -38.24 18.98
C SER A 608 -23.90 -38.40 19.39
N PHE A 609 -24.83 -37.84 18.61
CA PHE A 609 -26.26 -37.95 18.84
C PHE A 609 -26.76 -39.35 18.55
N GLY A 610 -26.30 -39.99 17.47
CA GLY A 610 -26.58 -41.40 17.18
C GLY A 610 -26.08 -42.34 18.29
N ALA A 611 -24.87 -42.11 18.81
CA ALA A 611 -24.32 -42.87 19.94
C ALA A 611 -25.11 -42.64 21.24
N PHE A 612 -25.57 -41.42 21.49
CA PHE A 612 -26.42 -41.10 22.63
C PHE A 612 -27.77 -41.81 22.56
N LEU A 613 -28.44 -41.78 21.39
CA LEU A 613 -29.69 -42.51 21.17
C LEU A 613 -29.52 -44.02 21.33
N ALA A 614 -28.43 -44.59 20.80
CA ALA A 614 -28.11 -46.01 20.98
C ALA A 614 -27.87 -46.36 22.46
N ALA A 615 -27.17 -45.50 23.21
CA ALA A 615 -26.95 -45.70 24.64
C ALA A 615 -28.26 -45.62 25.44
N LEU A 616 -29.17 -44.70 25.10
CA LEU A 616 -30.50 -44.61 25.72
C LEU A 616 -31.35 -45.86 25.43
N ARG A 617 -31.38 -46.30 24.16
CA ARG A 617 -32.09 -47.52 23.77
C ARG A 617 -31.56 -48.74 24.53
N ASN A 618 -30.24 -48.91 24.61
CA ASN A 618 -29.63 -50.02 25.34
C ASN A 618 -29.96 -49.96 26.85
N GLN A 619 -30.03 -48.78 27.47
CA GLN A 619 -30.47 -48.67 28.87
C GLN A 619 -31.96 -48.99 29.05
N GLN A 620 -32.80 -48.63 28.07
CA GLN A 620 -34.22 -48.96 28.09
C GLN A 620 -34.43 -50.48 27.90
N GLU A 621 -33.68 -51.12 27.01
CA GLU A 621 -33.69 -52.58 26.85
C GLU A 621 -33.17 -53.28 28.12
N GLU A 622 -32.10 -52.77 28.75
CA GLU A 622 -31.61 -53.29 30.04
C GLU A 622 -32.60 -53.08 31.20
N SER A 623 -33.37 -51.99 31.22
CA SER A 623 -34.38 -51.74 32.26
C SER A 623 -35.61 -52.62 32.07
N ILE A 624 -36.06 -52.81 30.82
CA ILE A 624 -37.13 -53.75 30.45
C ILE A 624 -36.71 -55.18 30.80
N ALA A 625 -35.52 -55.63 30.39
CA ALA A 625 -35.03 -56.98 30.69
C ALA A 625 -34.84 -57.25 32.19
N LYS A 626 -34.59 -56.22 33.01
CA LYS A 626 -34.60 -56.33 34.48
C LYS A 626 -36.02 -56.42 35.06
N ALA A 627 -36.99 -55.73 34.46
CA ALA A 627 -38.39 -55.78 34.88
C ALA A 627 -39.08 -57.11 34.52
N THR A 628 -38.66 -57.81 33.46
CA THR A 628 -39.24 -59.08 33.01
C THR A 628 -38.63 -60.33 33.65
N LYS A 629 -37.65 -60.21 34.57
CA LYS A 629 -37.10 -61.39 35.27
C LYS A 629 -38.08 -61.86 36.35
N PRO A 630 -38.61 -63.11 36.29
CA PRO A 630 -39.44 -63.64 37.35
C PRO A 630 -38.62 -63.82 38.64
N THR A 631 -39.15 -63.31 39.75
CA THR A 631 -38.69 -63.63 41.11
C THR A 631 -38.92 -65.12 41.35
N VAL A 632 -37.85 -65.91 41.32
CA VAL A 632 -37.89 -67.29 41.82
C VAL A 632 -37.90 -67.21 43.34
N ASP A 633 -39.09 -67.36 43.94
CA ASP A 633 -39.24 -67.61 45.36
C ASP A 633 -38.56 -68.94 45.70
N ARG A 634 -37.57 -68.90 46.61
CA ARG A 634 -37.06 -70.12 47.24
C ARG A 634 -38.14 -70.65 48.19
N PRO A 635 -38.52 -71.93 48.13
CA PRO A 635 -39.42 -72.50 49.11
C PRO A 635 -38.72 -72.51 50.49
N ARG A 636 -39.42 -72.02 51.51
CA ARG A 636 -39.10 -72.26 52.92
C ARG A 636 -39.13 -73.77 53.16
N SER A 637 -37.97 -74.38 53.35
CA SER A 637 -37.88 -75.69 53.98
C SER A 637 -38.30 -75.55 55.44
N LEU A 638 -39.39 -76.24 55.80
CA LEU A 638 -39.71 -76.59 57.18
C LEU A 638 -38.53 -77.39 57.74
N GLU A 639 -37.94 -76.91 58.82
CA GLU A 639 -37.13 -77.72 59.73
C GLU A 639 -37.87 -77.76 61.06
N LEU A 640 -38.50 -78.91 61.28
CA LEU A 640 -39.01 -79.39 62.56
C LEU A 640 -37.96 -80.36 63.07
N ASP A 641 -37.18 -80.00 64.09
CA ASP A 641 -36.63 -80.97 65.08
C ASP A 641 -35.79 -80.29 66.18
N ARG A 642 -36.17 -80.57 67.43
CA ARG A 642 -35.40 -80.59 68.72
C ARG A 642 -34.88 -79.23 69.23
N LEU A 643 -35.16 -78.76 70.45
CA LEU A 643 -35.50 -79.37 71.75
C LEU A 643 -36.30 -78.34 72.58
#